data_AF-A0A7N2N1M3-F1
#
_entry.id   AF-A0A7N2N1M3-F1
#
_cell.length_a   1.000
_cell.length_b   1.000
_cell.length_c   1.000
_cell.angle_alpha   90.00
_cell.angle_beta   90.00
_cell.angle_gamma   90.00
#
_symmetry.space_group_name_H-M   'P 1'
#
loop_
_entity.id
_entity.type
_entity.pdbx_description
1 polymer ?
#
loop_
_entity_poly.entity_id
_entity_poly.type
_entity_poly.pdbx_seq_one_letter_code
_entity_poly.pdbx_strand_id
1 'polypeptide(L)'
;MGKTVQLNGFHSAATADAVKEFVERYTGEGTIFAIKIRQCKGKRPLAYAIIQFTTTRYAELIISLASKRLWYGTSYVTAWEMERDIVPKPRTFLHSMENIKLHLGYQISNKKFVSLWKAVNVSVKIGAGLQKLQFFLSHNYVEYKLDLSYENIWQIDLHCPPGQSTKYLLIQLFGAPRIYEKAVRTSGNEFDDPIFNYFMHIPDDQWIRATDFTPSCCVGQSSFLCLELPSGHQLPNFQENFAFYKESEEEYILELGSSFSSNLDLVPVVSPPPGVALPYEVLFKINSLVQNGCLAGPTLDARFYRLIDPRKIKISYIENALEKLFHLKGCCYEPSKWLSEQYKTYITSRYPQKSPSISLDSGLVYVHRVQITPCKVYFCGPEINVSNCVLRNYPEDIDNFLRVSFVDEELDKMYSTDLSPRASSGNGDRRTGIYKRILSILRNGIVIGDKRFEFLAFSSSQLRENSLWMFASREGLNAAGIRKQMGNFRQIKNVAKYAARLGQSLSSSTETLSVSRLEIEIIPDIEIKHGGVNYVFSDGIGKISAEFARKVALKCNCKGQTPSAFQIRYAGYKGVVAIDPTSFVKLSLRKSMSKYESKNTKLDVLAFSKFQPCFLNRQLITLLSTLGVQDYVFEKKQREAVKQLDAILTDPLRAQEALDLMSPGENTNVLKEILMCGYKPDSEPFLSMMLQTFRASKLLELRTKARIFIPNGRAMMGCLDETRTLEYGEVFVQYSCNRHGQLYNDFSMCRGSGSDQKVVVGKIVVAKNPCLHPGDVRVLKAVNVPALHHMVDCVVFPQKGSRPHPNECSGSDLDGDIYFVCWDHELLPPQQIQPMDYTPAQSLQLDHDVTIEVSQCYDS
;
A
#
# COMPACT_ATOMS: atom_id res chain seq x y z
N MET A 1 26.62 -19.65 14.90
CA MET A 1 26.25 -19.52 13.47
C MET A 1 27.24 -20.33 12.65
N GLY A 2 26.87 -20.72 11.42
CA GLY A 2 27.77 -21.37 10.47
C GLY A 2 29.03 -20.55 10.15
N LYS A 3 30.01 -21.17 9.50
CA LYS A 3 31.23 -20.52 8.96
C LYS A 3 31.42 -20.95 7.51
N THR A 4 31.89 -20.04 6.64
CA THR A 4 32.16 -20.33 5.22
C THR A 4 33.62 -20.62 4.95
N VAL A 5 33.87 -21.64 4.13
CA VAL A 5 35.20 -22.13 3.73
C VAL A 5 35.26 -22.25 2.22
N GLN A 6 36.34 -21.80 1.60
CA GLN A 6 36.66 -22.07 0.20
C GLN A 6 37.56 -23.30 0.10
N LEU A 7 37.12 -24.30 -0.68
CA LEU A 7 37.86 -25.49 -1.03
C LEU A 7 38.34 -25.41 -2.49
N ASN A 8 39.65 -25.56 -2.71
CA ASN A 8 40.23 -25.66 -4.06
C ASN A 8 40.71 -27.08 -4.34
N GLY A 9 40.69 -27.50 -5.61
CA GLY A 9 41.17 -28.82 -6.03
C GLY A 9 40.15 -29.64 -6.84
N PHE A 10 39.02 -29.04 -7.23
CA PHE A 10 37.99 -29.73 -8.00
C PHE A 10 38.22 -29.59 -9.51
N HIS A 11 37.81 -30.61 -10.28
CA HIS A 11 37.81 -30.57 -11.74
C HIS A 11 36.75 -29.57 -12.25
N SER A 12 36.92 -29.00 -13.45
CA SER A 12 35.98 -28.02 -14.04
C SER A 12 34.54 -28.54 -14.21
N ALA A 13 34.37 -29.86 -14.24
CA ALA A 13 33.07 -30.52 -14.36
C ALA A 13 32.41 -30.85 -13.01
N ALA A 14 33.00 -30.41 -11.89
CA ALA A 14 32.44 -30.67 -10.57
C ALA A 14 31.10 -29.95 -10.38
N THR A 15 30.11 -30.70 -9.91
CA THR A 15 28.77 -30.19 -9.59
C THR A 15 28.62 -29.97 -8.09
N ALA A 16 27.69 -29.08 -7.71
CA ALA A 16 27.44 -28.77 -6.30
C ALA A 16 27.05 -30.03 -5.52
N ASP A 17 26.28 -30.94 -6.12
CA ASP A 17 25.88 -32.21 -5.52
C ASP A 17 27.07 -33.15 -5.29
N ALA A 18 28.00 -33.27 -6.26
CA ALA A 18 29.18 -34.11 -6.11
C ALA A 18 30.11 -33.59 -4.99
N VAL A 19 30.26 -32.26 -4.89
CA VAL A 19 31.02 -31.64 -3.80
C VAL A 19 30.31 -31.81 -2.46
N LYS A 20 28.98 -31.67 -2.42
CA LYS A 20 28.16 -31.89 -1.23
C LYS A 20 28.35 -33.30 -0.69
N GLU A 21 28.15 -34.30 -1.54
CA GLU A 21 28.29 -35.71 -1.17
C GLU A 21 29.71 -36.01 -0.64
N PHE A 22 30.74 -35.48 -1.30
CA PHE A 22 32.11 -35.66 -0.86
C PHE A 22 32.37 -35.08 0.54
N VAL A 23 31.93 -33.86 0.81
CA VAL A 23 32.17 -33.18 2.09
C VAL A 23 31.34 -33.81 3.21
N GLU A 24 30.07 -34.13 2.94
CA GLU A 24 29.17 -34.72 3.93
C GLU A 24 29.55 -36.15 4.34
N ARG A 25 30.37 -36.87 3.55
CA ARG A 25 30.98 -38.14 4.01
C ARG A 25 31.86 -37.97 5.26
N TYR A 26 32.41 -36.79 5.49
CA TYR A 26 33.26 -36.50 6.65
C TYR A 26 32.52 -35.73 7.75
N THR A 27 31.61 -34.84 7.39
CA THR A 27 30.90 -34.00 8.35
C THR A 27 29.56 -34.57 8.79
N GLY A 28 28.98 -35.51 8.02
CA GLY A 28 27.62 -36.03 8.18
C GLY A 28 26.63 -35.36 7.23
N GLU A 29 25.54 -36.05 6.92
CA GLU A 29 24.47 -35.55 6.05
C GLU A 29 23.76 -34.33 6.69
N GLY A 30 23.45 -33.31 5.88
CA GLY A 30 22.75 -32.11 6.33
C GLY A 30 23.62 -31.08 7.06
N THR A 31 24.95 -31.20 6.95
CA THR A 31 25.90 -30.29 7.61
C THR A 31 26.29 -29.08 6.76
N ILE A 32 25.97 -29.11 5.46
CA ILE A 32 26.25 -28.03 4.53
C ILE A 32 25.00 -27.15 4.34
N PHE A 33 25.16 -25.85 4.56
CA PHE A 33 24.11 -24.85 4.39
C PHE A 33 24.03 -24.33 2.94
N ALA A 34 25.17 -24.07 2.28
CA ALA A 34 25.20 -23.61 0.90
C ALA A 34 26.54 -23.95 0.22
N ILE A 35 26.52 -24.15 -1.11
CA ILE A 35 27.70 -24.36 -1.95
C ILE A 35 27.60 -23.47 -3.19
N LYS A 36 28.70 -22.83 -3.55
CA LYS A 36 28.88 -22.14 -4.83
C LYS A 36 30.17 -22.63 -5.50
N ILE A 37 30.04 -23.28 -6.65
CA ILE A 37 31.16 -23.70 -7.49
C ILE A 37 31.47 -22.61 -8.48
N ARG A 38 32.74 -22.23 -8.60
CA ARG A 38 33.21 -21.20 -9.52
C ARG A 38 34.47 -21.68 -10.24
N GLN A 39 34.60 -21.29 -11.52
CA GLN A 39 35.78 -21.62 -12.30
C GLN A 39 36.93 -20.62 -12.09
N CYS A 40 38.16 -21.13 -12.01
CA CYS A 40 39.37 -20.32 -12.06
C CYS A 40 39.66 -19.89 -13.51
N LYS A 41 39.89 -18.59 -13.75
CA LYS A 41 40.33 -18.09 -15.05
C LYS A 41 41.82 -18.40 -15.26
N GLY A 42 42.16 -19.44 -16.04
CA GLY A 42 43.56 -19.83 -16.31
C GLY A 42 43.72 -20.95 -17.36
N LYS A 43 44.98 -21.28 -17.74
CA LYS A 43 45.34 -22.25 -18.81
C LYS A 43 44.92 -23.72 -18.52
N ARG A 44 44.59 -24.06 -17.28
CA ARG A 44 43.93 -25.32 -16.89
C ARG A 44 42.68 -24.95 -16.07
N PRO A 45 41.46 -25.25 -16.52
CA PRO A 45 40.25 -24.86 -15.80
C PRO A 45 40.09 -25.78 -14.58
N LEU A 46 40.50 -25.31 -13.41
CA LEU A 46 40.17 -25.91 -12.12
C LEU A 46 38.98 -25.16 -11.53
N ALA A 47 38.14 -25.88 -10.80
CA ALA A 47 37.02 -25.30 -10.06
C ALA A 47 37.35 -25.23 -8.56
N TYR A 48 36.76 -24.25 -7.90
CA TYR A 48 36.76 -24.13 -6.45
C TYR A 48 35.32 -24.07 -5.93
N ALA A 49 35.11 -24.59 -4.73
CA ALA A 49 33.81 -24.61 -4.06
C ALA A 49 33.87 -23.69 -2.84
N ILE A 50 32.99 -22.71 -2.77
CA ILE A 50 32.73 -21.93 -1.56
C ILE A 50 31.61 -22.66 -0.82
N ILE A 51 31.85 -23.09 0.42
CA ILE A 51 30.95 -23.93 1.20
C ILE A 51 30.65 -23.24 2.54
N GLN A 52 29.38 -22.97 2.80
CA GLN A 52 28.89 -22.51 4.09
C GLN A 52 28.35 -23.71 4.88
N PHE A 53 28.85 -23.91 6.10
CA PHE A 53 28.40 -25.00 6.98
C PHE A 53 27.28 -24.55 7.93
N THR A 54 26.49 -25.47 8.45
CA THR A 54 25.43 -25.17 9.44
C THR A 54 26.01 -24.75 10.80
N THR A 55 27.20 -25.25 11.15
CA THR A 55 27.91 -24.91 12.40
C THR A 55 29.41 -24.67 12.15
N THR A 56 30.05 -23.89 13.02
CA THR A 56 31.50 -23.60 12.96
C THR A 56 32.35 -24.87 13.10
N ARG A 57 31.90 -25.84 13.89
CA ARG A 57 32.62 -27.10 14.16
C ARG A 57 32.90 -27.90 12.89
N TYR A 58 31.96 -27.94 11.94
CA TYR A 58 32.12 -28.67 10.68
C TYR A 58 33.10 -27.98 9.74
N ALA A 59 33.09 -26.64 9.71
CA ALA A 59 34.08 -25.86 8.96
C ALA A 59 35.50 -26.12 9.47
N GLU A 60 35.70 -26.10 10.79
CA GLU A 60 36.99 -26.39 11.42
C GLU A 60 37.47 -27.83 11.16
N LEU A 61 36.55 -28.80 11.20
CA LEU A 61 36.84 -30.19 10.87
C LEU A 61 37.38 -30.32 9.44
N ILE A 62 36.71 -29.71 8.46
CA ILE A 62 37.13 -29.77 7.05
C ILE A 62 38.46 -29.05 6.82
N ILE A 63 38.69 -27.90 7.45
CA ILE A 63 39.98 -27.20 7.38
C ILE A 63 41.11 -28.08 7.95
N SER A 64 40.86 -28.73 9.10
CA SER A 64 41.82 -29.66 9.71
C SER A 64 42.11 -30.86 8.82
N LEU A 65 41.07 -31.48 8.23
CA LEU A 65 41.23 -32.60 7.31
C LEU A 65 41.99 -32.19 6.04
N ALA A 66 41.70 -31.01 5.48
CA ALA A 66 42.43 -30.47 4.34
C ALA A 66 43.92 -30.37 4.67
N SER A 67 44.31 -29.81 5.83
CA SER A 67 45.71 -29.70 6.25
C SER A 67 46.44 -31.05 6.38
N LYS A 68 45.69 -32.14 6.60
CA LYS A 68 46.19 -33.53 6.74
C LYS A 68 46.16 -34.33 5.44
N ARG A 69 46.13 -33.68 4.28
CA ARG A 69 46.11 -34.32 2.94
C ARG A 69 44.76 -34.95 2.55
N LEU A 70 43.67 -34.19 2.58
CA LEU A 70 42.36 -34.61 2.05
C LEU A 70 42.35 -34.69 0.51
N TRP A 71 41.89 -35.82 -0.05
CA TRP A 71 41.87 -36.07 -1.49
C TRP A 71 40.45 -36.09 -2.08
N TYR A 72 40.29 -35.52 -3.26
CA TYR A 72 39.12 -35.64 -4.11
C TYR A 72 39.54 -36.23 -5.47
N GLY A 73 39.23 -37.50 -5.71
CA GLY A 73 39.76 -38.23 -6.86
C GLY A 73 41.29 -38.25 -6.85
N THR A 74 41.92 -37.72 -7.90
CA THR A 74 43.38 -37.62 -8.04
C THR A 74 43.96 -36.26 -7.61
N SER A 75 43.15 -35.36 -7.07
CA SER A 75 43.55 -34.01 -6.69
C SER A 75 43.56 -33.82 -5.17
N TYR A 76 44.58 -33.11 -4.67
CA TYR A 76 44.63 -32.69 -3.27
C TYR A 76 43.76 -31.45 -3.03
N VAL A 77 42.97 -31.47 -1.96
CA VAL A 77 42.04 -30.39 -1.59
C VAL A 77 42.70 -29.45 -0.58
N THR A 78 42.70 -28.15 -0.87
CA THR A 78 43.15 -27.10 0.06
C THR A 78 41.96 -26.27 0.54
N ALA A 79 41.99 -25.82 1.80
CA ALA A 79 40.88 -25.11 2.43
C ALA A 79 41.32 -23.74 2.97
N TRP A 80 40.47 -22.73 2.78
CA TRP A 80 40.68 -21.36 3.27
C TRP A 80 39.40 -20.84 3.91
N GLU A 81 39.52 -20.18 5.05
CA GLU A 81 38.38 -19.53 5.69
C GLU A 81 37.99 -18.24 4.93
N MET A 82 36.69 -17.98 4.81
CA MET A 82 36.16 -16.79 4.14
C MET A 82 35.62 -15.79 5.16
N GLU A 83 35.87 -14.50 4.94
CA GLU A 83 35.34 -13.42 5.80
C GLU A 83 33.82 -13.21 5.64
N ARG A 84 33.26 -13.60 4.50
CA ARG A 84 31.85 -13.39 4.16
C ARG A 84 31.15 -14.72 3.96
N ASP A 85 30.02 -14.87 4.63
CA ASP A 85 29.11 -15.99 4.41
C ASP A 85 28.43 -15.91 3.03
N ILE A 86 28.10 -17.07 2.46
CA ILE A 86 27.31 -17.15 1.22
C ILE A 86 25.91 -16.57 1.45
N VAL A 87 25.28 -16.95 2.56
CA VAL A 87 23.99 -16.48 3.03
C VAL A 87 24.18 -15.78 4.38
N PRO A 88 24.16 -14.43 4.41
CA PRO A 88 24.30 -13.69 5.65
C PRO A 88 23.05 -13.86 6.51
N LYS A 89 23.24 -14.27 7.79
CA LYS A 89 22.16 -14.55 8.76
C LYS A 89 21.15 -15.59 8.25
N PRO A 90 21.56 -16.87 8.15
CA PRO A 90 20.70 -17.94 7.66
C PRO A 90 19.41 -18.07 8.48
N ARG A 91 18.29 -18.38 7.81
CA ARG A 91 16.99 -18.59 8.46
C ARG A 91 17.07 -19.75 9.45
N THR A 92 16.59 -19.52 10.67
CA THR A 92 16.40 -20.57 11.67
C THR A 92 14.91 -20.87 11.82
N PHE A 93 14.52 -22.10 11.53
CA PHE A 93 13.18 -22.60 11.79
C PHE A 93 13.13 -23.14 13.23
N LEU A 94 12.09 -22.81 13.99
CA LEU A 94 11.86 -23.38 15.32
C LEU A 94 11.43 -24.84 15.21
N HIS A 95 10.63 -25.12 14.18
CA HIS A 95 9.94 -26.38 14.05
C HIS A 95 9.73 -26.73 12.57
N SER A 96 9.89 -28.01 12.22
CA SER A 96 9.70 -28.54 10.86
C SER A 96 8.92 -29.85 10.96
N MET A 97 7.87 -29.97 10.18
CA MET A 97 7.05 -31.18 10.06
C MET A 97 7.12 -31.67 8.62
N GLU A 98 7.51 -32.94 8.45
CA GLU A 98 7.63 -33.57 7.13
C GLU A 98 6.52 -34.59 6.91
N ASN A 99 6.27 -34.95 5.64
CA ASN A 99 5.30 -35.98 5.24
C ASN A 99 3.85 -35.70 5.69
N ILE A 100 3.46 -34.43 5.72
CA ILE A 100 2.10 -34.00 6.08
C ILE A 100 1.19 -34.08 4.85
N LYS A 101 -0.10 -34.42 5.04
CA LYS A 101 -1.10 -34.21 3.99
C LYS A 101 -1.82 -32.90 4.25
N LEU A 102 -1.85 -32.03 3.24
CA LEU A 102 -2.52 -30.74 3.30
C LEU A 102 -3.83 -30.83 2.54
N HIS A 103 -4.92 -30.51 3.23
CA HIS A 103 -6.25 -30.38 2.67
C HIS A 103 -6.63 -28.91 2.59
N LEU A 104 -7.04 -28.49 1.40
CA LEU A 104 -7.60 -27.16 1.13
C LEU A 104 -9.12 -27.28 1.10
N GLY A 105 -9.82 -26.43 1.85
CA GLY A 105 -11.27 -26.48 1.87
C GLY A 105 -11.93 -25.57 2.89
N TYR A 106 -13.06 -26.03 3.42
CA TYR A 106 -13.90 -25.28 4.34
C TYR A 106 -14.62 -26.22 5.30
N GLN A 107 -15.01 -25.69 6.46
CA GLN A 107 -15.93 -26.35 7.36
C GLN A 107 -17.37 -26.04 7.00
N ILE A 108 -18.26 -27.03 7.14
CA ILE A 108 -19.71 -26.84 7.06
C ILE A 108 -20.41 -27.11 8.40
N SER A 109 -19.66 -27.58 9.40
CA SER A 109 -20.03 -27.63 10.81
C SER A 109 -18.75 -27.76 11.65
N ASN A 110 -18.85 -27.60 12.97
CA ASN A 110 -17.71 -27.76 13.87
C ASN A 110 -17.03 -29.14 13.78
N LYS A 111 -17.73 -30.16 13.28
CA LYS A 111 -17.26 -31.55 13.20
C LYS A 111 -16.94 -32.01 11.78
N LYS A 112 -17.25 -31.20 10.77
CA LYS A 112 -17.23 -31.64 9.37
C LYS A 112 -16.49 -30.67 8.47
N PHE A 113 -15.43 -31.18 7.84
CA PHE A 113 -14.63 -30.47 6.87
C PHE A 113 -14.76 -31.11 5.49
N VAL A 114 -14.84 -30.24 4.49
CA VAL A 114 -14.95 -30.64 3.10
C VAL A 114 -13.68 -30.23 2.38
N SER A 115 -12.93 -31.22 1.92
CA SER A 115 -11.69 -31.08 1.17
C SER A 115 -11.98 -30.88 -0.31
N LEU A 116 -11.63 -29.70 -0.82
CA LEU A 116 -11.67 -29.38 -2.26
C LEU A 116 -10.46 -29.96 -3.00
N TRP A 117 -9.30 -29.92 -2.36
CA TRP A 117 -8.06 -30.40 -2.93
C TRP A 117 -7.13 -30.93 -1.83
N LYS A 118 -6.23 -31.84 -2.21
CA LYS A 118 -5.31 -32.54 -1.31
C LYS A 118 -3.91 -32.57 -1.91
N ALA A 119 -2.92 -32.18 -1.13
CA ALA A 119 -1.51 -32.49 -1.35
C ALA A 119 -1.02 -33.56 -0.39
N VAL A 120 -0.08 -34.38 -0.85
CA VAL A 120 0.66 -35.34 -0.03
C VAL A 120 2.14 -34.94 0.01
N ASN A 121 2.88 -35.44 0.99
CA ASN A 121 4.31 -35.17 1.17
C ASN A 121 4.64 -33.67 1.31
N VAL A 122 3.80 -32.95 2.06
CA VAL A 122 4.01 -31.53 2.35
C VAL A 122 4.96 -31.37 3.52
N SER A 123 5.96 -30.50 3.34
CA SER A 123 6.85 -30.03 4.40
C SER A 123 6.29 -28.72 4.96
N VAL A 124 6.13 -28.62 6.28
CA VAL A 124 5.65 -27.42 6.97
C VAL A 124 6.74 -26.91 7.89
N LYS A 125 7.18 -25.68 7.65
CA LYS A 125 8.23 -25.02 8.43
C LYS A 125 7.71 -23.79 9.16
N ILE A 126 8.11 -23.66 10.42
CA ILE A 126 7.65 -22.60 11.34
C ILE A 126 8.86 -21.79 11.80
N GLY A 127 8.90 -20.51 11.44
CA GLY A 127 10.04 -19.63 11.71
C GLY A 127 9.87 -18.77 12.97
N ALA A 128 10.88 -18.76 13.86
CA ALA A 128 10.85 -18.02 15.14
C ALA A 128 10.64 -16.51 15.03
N GLY A 129 11.18 -15.89 13.97
CA GLY A 129 11.20 -14.44 13.81
C GLY A 129 10.44 -13.94 12.59
N LEU A 130 9.84 -14.83 11.80
CA LEU A 130 9.14 -14.47 10.55
C LEU A 130 7.64 -14.29 10.73
N GLN A 131 7.05 -14.86 11.79
CA GLN A 131 5.59 -14.88 12.02
C GLN A 131 4.81 -15.44 10.80
N LYS A 132 5.33 -16.53 10.22
CA LYS A 132 4.73 -17.22 9.06
C LYS A 132 4.83 -18.73 9.19
N LEU A 133 3.86 -19.45 8.60
CA LEU A 133 3.93 -20.88 8.31
C LEU A 133 4.28 -21.05 6.82
N GLN A 134 5.31 -21.84 6.52
CA GLN A 134 5.74 -22.10 5.14
C GLN A 134 5.45 -23.55 4.77
N PHE A 135 4.69 -23.76 3.70
CA PHE A 135 4.39 -25.08 3.17
C PHE A 135 5.17 -25.28 1.87
N PHE A 136 5.88 -26.40 1.75
CA PHE A 136 6.58 -26.79 0.53
C PHE A 136 5.95 -28.07 -0.01
N LEU A 137 5.62 -28.06 -1.30
CA LEU A 137 4.97 -29.19 -1.97
C LEU A 137 5.30 -29.19 -3.46
N SER A 138 5.12 -30.34 -4.11
CA SER A 138 5.27 -30.49 -5.56
C SER A 138 3.92 -30.79 -6.22
N HIS A 139 3.63 -30.12 -7.33
CA HIS A 139 2.43 -30.38 -8.14
C HIS A 139 2.76 -30.24 -9.62
N ASN A 140 2.35 -31.21 -10.44
CA ASN A 140 2.65 -31.26 -11.89
C ASN A 140 4.13 -31.01 -12.23
N TYR A 141 5.04 -31.65 -11.47
CA TYR A 141 6.51 -31.50 -11.62
C TYR A 141 7.06 -30.09 -11.33
N VAL A 142 6.25 -29.22 -10.73
CA VAL A 142 6.67 -27.88 -10.27
C VAL A 142 6.68 -27.86 -8.74
N GLU A 143 7.74 -27.29 -8.15
CA GLU A 143 7.82 -27.07 -6.71
C GLU A 143 7.18 -25.73 -6.35
N TYR A 144 6.32 -25.78 -5.32
CA TYR A 144 5.61 -24.62 -4.79
C TYR A 144 5.97 -24.38 -3.33
N LYS A 145 5.99 -23.10 -2.96
CA LYS A 145 6.07 -22.62 -1.59
C LYS A 145 4.84 -21.76 -1.29
N LEU A 146 4.12 -22.09 -0.23
CA LEU A 146 2.98 -21.31 0.27
C LEU A 146 3.40 -20.65 1.58
N ASP A 147 3.42 -19.32 1.61
CA ASP A 147 3.76 -18.54 2.80
C ASP A 147 2.46 -18.00 3.43
N LEU A 148 2.06 -18.54 4.58
CA LEU A 148 0.90 -18.08 5.35
C LEU A 148 1.35 -17.18 6.50
N SER A 149 1.01 -15.89 6.43
CA SER A 149 1.24 -14.94 7.54
C SER A 149 0.38 -15.27 8.75
N TYR A 150 0.90 -15.07 9.97
CA TYR A 150 0.11 -15.21 11.19
C TYR A 150 -1.05 -14.22 11.24
N GLU A 151 -0.90 -13.05 10.63
CA GLU A 151 -1.98 -12.05 10.49
C GLU A 151 -3.17 -12.56 9.65
N ASN A 152 -2.92 -13.57 8.81
CA ASN A 152 -3.96 -14.21 7.99
C ASN A 152 -4.58 -15.45 8.67
N ILE A 153 -4.24 -15.74 9.93
CA ILE A 153 -4.79 -16.86 10.71
C ILE A 153 -5.81 -16.32 11.72
N TRP A 154 -7.05 -16.80 11.64
CA TRP A 154 -8.11 -16.46 12.61
C TRP A 154 -7.99 -17.29 13.89
N GLN A 155 -7.97 -18.62 13.75
CA GLN A 155 -7.97 -19.58 14.85
C GLN A 155 -7.28 -20.87 14.39
N ILE A 156 -6.69 -21.59 15.34
CA ILE A 156 -6.14 -22.92 15.12
C ILE A 156 -6.84 -23.92 16.04
N ASP A 157 -7.37 -25.00 15.46
CA ASP A 157 -8.07 -26.07 16.19
C ASP A 157 -7.40 -27.41 15.95
N LEU A 158 -6.99 -28.09 17.02
CA LEU A 158 -6.45 -29.44 16.97
C LEU A 158 -7.53 -30.46 17.32
N HIS A 159 -7.90 -31.31 16.37
CA HIS A 159 -8.79 -32.44 16.60
C HIS A 159 -7.99 -33.72 16.79
N CYS A 160 -8.24 -34.40 17.91
CA CYS A 160 -7.65 -35.70 18.27
C CYS A 160 -8.77 -36.75 18.45
N PRO A 161 -9.33 -37.31 17.37
CA PRO A 161 -10.45 -38.24 17.46
C PRO A 161 -10.08 -39.50 18.28
N PRO A 162 -10.95 -39.93 19.22
CA PRO A 162 -10.66 -41.06 20.09
C PRO A 162 -10.51 -42.35 19.28
N GLY A 163 -9.44 -43.10 19.53
CA GLY A 163 -9.16 -44.36 18.85
C GLY A 163 -8.52 -44.23 17.46
N GLN A 164 -8.27 -43.01 16.96
CA GLN A 164 -7.49 -42.79 15.73
C GLN A 164 -6.06 -42.34 16.07
N SER A 165 -5.08 -42.85 15.33
CA SER A 165 -3.67 -42.43 15.46
C SER A 165 -3.36 -41.11 14.75
N THR A 166 -4.26 -40.69 13.84
CA THR A 166 -4.14 -39.48 13.04
C THR A 166 -4.76 -38.29 13.76
N LYS A 167 -4.04 -37.17 13.79
CA LYS A 167 -4.55 -35.88 14.30
C LYS A 167 -4.84 -34.92 13.15
N TYR A 168 -5.79 -34.02 13.32
CA TYR A 168 -6.13 -33.01 12.33
C TYR A 168 -5.90 -31.61 12.90
N LEU A 169 -4.99 -30.85 12.31
CA LEU A 169 -4.76 -29.45 12.67
C LEU A 169 -5.48 -28.55 11.67
N LEU A 170 -6.50 -27.85 12.12
CA LEU A 170 -7.28 -26.91 11.34
C LEU A 170 -6.76 -25.50 11.57
N ILE A 171 -6.55 -24.78 10.48
CA ILE A 171 -6.14 -23.39 10.48
C ILE A 171 -7.22 -22.61 9.75
N GLN A 172 -8.01 -21.83 10.49
CA GLN A 172 -9.00 -20.93 9.92
C GLN A 172 -8.31 -19.69 9.36
N LEU A 173 -8.71 -19.27 8.16
CA LEU A 173 -8.04 -18.23 7.39
C LEU A 173 -8.85 -16.93 7.35
N PHE A 174 -8.17 -15.80 7.57
CA PHE A 174 -8.61 -14.48 7.09
C PHE A 174 -8.21 -14.26 5.62
N GLY A 175 -6.96 -14.61 5.31
CA GLY A 175 -6.32 -14.41 4.00
C GLY A 175 -5.78 -15.71 3.43
N ALA A 176 -5.64 -15.79 2.11
CA ALA A 176 -4.96 -16.92 1.48
C ALA A 176 -3.44 -16.87 1.74
N PRO A 177 -2.72 -18.00 1.64
CA PRO A 177 -1.26 -17.98 1.65
C PRO A 177 -0.70 -17.38 0.35
N ARG A 178 0.44 -16.70 0.41
CA ARG A 178 1.18 -16.28 -0.79
C ARG A 178 1.77 -17.49 -1.48
N ILE A 179 1.51 -17.63 -2.77
CA ILE A 179 2.00 -18.76 -3.57
C ILE A 179 3.26 -18.36 -4.33
N TYR A 180 4.29 -19.19 -4.25
CA TYR A 180 5.49 -19.05 -5.05
C TYR A 180 5.74 -20.32 -5.82
N GLU A 181 6.13 -20.19 -7.07
CA GLU A 181 6.66 -21.29 -7.89
C GLU A 181 8.18 -21.19 -7.96
N LYS A 182 8.86 -22.33 -7.98
CA LYS A 182 10.31 -22.36 -8.15
C LYS A 182 10.66 -22.07 -9.60
N ALA A 183 11.50 -21.07 -9.82
CA ALA A 183 12.00 -20.78 -11.17
C ALA A 183 12.89 -21.92 -11.67
N VAL A 184 12.52 -22.56 -12.79
CA VAL A 184 13.42 -23.50 -13.48
C VAL A 184 14.51 -22.69 -14.19
N ARG A 185 15.68 -22.57 -13.56
CA ARG A 185 16.85 -21.90 -14.12
C ARG A 185 17.82 -22.94 -14.65
N THR A 186 17.84 -23.18 -15.96
CA THR A 186 18.99 -23.76 -16.66
C THR A 186 19.48 -22.70 -17.65
N SER A 187 20.09 -21.64 -17.11
CA SER A 187 20.66 -20.57 -17.94
C SER A 187 22.05 -20.93 -18.47
N GLY A 188 22.66 -22.02 -17.97
CA GLY A 188 24.07 -22.36 -18.25
C GLY A 188 25.06 -21.36 -17.63
N ASN A 189 24.59 -20.38 -16.85
CA ASN A 189 25.41 -19.38 -16.18
C ASN A 189 25.81 -19.88 -14.79
N GLU A 190 27.12 -20.01 -14.53
CA GLU A 190 27.69 -20.50 -13.26
C GLU A 190 27.20 -19.74 -12.02
N PHE A 191 26.77 -18.49 -12.17
CA PHE A 191 26.30 -17.69 -11.04
C PHE A 191 24.93 -18.09 -10.51
N ASP A 192 24.06 -18.66 -11.35
CA ASP A 192 22.65 -18.90 -11.04
C ASP A 192 22.18 -20.35 -11.31
N ASP A 193 22.98 -21.17 -11.98
CA ASP A 193 22.60 -22.53 -12.37
C ASP A 193 22.68 -23.50 -11.16
N PRO A 194 21.64 -24.32 -10.90
CA PRO A 194 21.60 -25.32 -9.82
C PRO A 194 22.76 -26.32 -9.87
N ILE A 195 23.31 -26.60 -11.05
CA ILE A 195 24.46 -27.50 -11.21
C ILE A 195 25.67 -26.99 -10.42
N PHE A 196 25.84 -25.67 -10.33
CA PHE A 196 26.98 -25.04 -9.66
C PHE A 196 26.63 -24.42 -8.30
N ASN A 197 25.36 -24.40 -7.91
CA ASN A 197 24.92 -23.74 -6.68
C ASN A 197 23.94 -24.62 -5.90
N TYR A 198 24.30 -24.98 -4.67
CA TYR A 198 23.43 -25.68 -3.73
C TYR A 198 23.07 -24.77 -2.57
N PHE A 199 21.82 -24.84 -2.11
CA PHE A 199 21.39 -24.19 -0.87
C PHE A 199 20.48 -25.14 -0.11
N MET A 200 20.74 -25.34 1.17
CA MET A 200 19.90 -26.12 2.08
C MET A 200 18.46 -25.57 2.12
N HIS A 201 18.33 -24.25 1.99
CA HIS A 201 17.07 -23.56 1.80
C HIS A 201 17.16 -22.71 0.55
N ILE A 202 16.25 -22.93 -0.40
CA ILE A 202 16.19 -22.19 -1.66
C ILE A 202 16.11 -20.68 -1.34
N PRO A 203 17.04 -19.85 -1.85
CA PRO A 203 17.02 -18.41 -1.69
C PRO A 203 15.72 -17.77 -2.20
N ASP A 204 15.28 -16.69 -1.56
CA ASP A 204 14.01 -16.02 -1.93
C ASP A 204 13.98 -15.53 -3.37
N ASP A 205 15.12 -15.17 -3.96
CA ASP A 205 15.20 -14.68 -5.34
C ASP A 205 14.93 -15.78 -6.39
N GLN A 206 14.97 -17.05 -5.99
CA GLN A 206 14.62 -18.19 -6.86
C GLN A 206 13.11 -18.53 -6.86
N TRP A 207 12.34 -17.91 -5.96
CA TRP A 207 10.90 -18.07 -5.87
C TRP A 207 10.20 -16.94 -6.62
N ILE A 208 9.35 -17.28 -7.59
CA ILE A 208 8.55 -16.32 -8.36
C ILE A 208 7.13 -16.32 -7.80
N ARG A 209 6.56 -15.14 -7.53
CA ARG A 209 5.15 -15.02 -7.10
C ARG A 209 4.23 -15.58 -8.18
N ALA A 210 3.31 -16.45 -7.77
CA ALA A 210 2.34 -17.09 -8.63
C ALA A 210 0.90 -16.88 -8.12
N THR A 211 -0.06 -17.19 -8.99
CA THR A 211 -1.49 -17.32 -8.67
C THR A 211 -1.80 -18.73 -8.17
N ASP A 212 -3.06 -18.99 -7.84
CA ASP A 212 -3.53 -20.33 -7.49
C ASP A 212 -3.23 -21.35 -8.60
N PHE A 213 -2.43 -22.37 -8.28
CA PHE A 213 -2.05 -23.44 -9.20
C PHE A 213 -3.03 -24.63 -9.16
N THR A 214 -3.94 -24.66 -8.20
CA THR A 214 -4.85 -25.78 -7.99
C THR A 214 -5.99 -25.76 -9.02
N PRO A 215 -6.52 -26.93 -9.41
CA PRO A 215 -7.70 -26.98 -10.28
C PRO A 215 -8.86 -26.19 -9.68
N SER A 216 -9.56 -25.41 -10.50
CA SER A 216 -10.69 -24.58 -10.06
C SER A 216 -10.36 -23.58 -8.93
N CYS A 217 -9.10 -23.20 -8.75
CA CYS A 217 -8.67 -22.21 -7.76
C CYS A 217 -9.10 -22.57 -6.31
N CYS A 218 -8.81 -23.80 -5.86
CA CYS A 218 -9.18 -24.29 -4.54
C CYS A 218 -8.52 -23.52 -3.38
N VAL A 219 -7.29 -22.99 -3.53
CA VAL A 219 -6.67 -22.13 -2.49
C VAL A 219 -7.54 -20.89 -2.30
N GLY A 220 -7.94 -20.26 -3.41
CA GLY A 220 -8.84 -19.11 -3.41
C GLY A 220 -10.21 -19.39 -2.79
N GLN A 221 -10.74 -20.60 -2.93
CA GLN A 221 -12.03 -20.97 -2.33
C GLN A 221 -11.95 -21.39 -0.86
N SER A 222 -10.75 -21.64 -0.34
CA SER A 222 -10.57 -22.18 1.00
C SER A 222 -10.74 -21.10 2.08
N SER A 223 -11.54 -21.42 3.10
CA SER A 223 -11.59 -20.68 4.36
C SER A 223 -10.79 -21.37 5.47
N PHE A 224 -10.32 -22.60 5.23
CA PHE A 224 -9.51 -23.39 6.16
C PHE A 224 -8.40 -24.16 5.42
N LEU A 225 -7.28 -24.34 6.12
CA LEU A 225 -6.29 -25.39 5.81
C LEU A 225 -6.43 -26.49 6.86
N CYS A 226 -6.46 -27.76 6.44
CA CYS A 226 -6.47 -28.90 7.35
C CYS A 226 -5.22 -29.76 7.12
N LEU A 227 -4.42 -29.94 8.16
CA LEU A 227 -3.23 -30.78 8.13
C LEU A 227 -3.55 -32.13 8.76
N GLU A 228 -3.45 -33.19 7.98
CA GLU A 228 -3.50 -34.56 8.48
C GLU A 228 -2.10 -34.93 8.98
N LEU A 229 -1.96 -35.06 10.30
CA LEU A 229 -0.71 -35.31 10.97
C LEU A 229 -0.54 -36.81 11.28
N PRO A 230 0.53 -37.45 10.80
CA PRO A 230 0.88 -38.82 11.20
C PRO A 230 1.18 -38.93 12.70
N SER A 231 1.04 -40.12 13.26
CA SER A 231 1.42 -40.38 14.65
C SER A 231 2.91 -40.13 14.89
N GLY A 232 3.25 -39.38 15.95
CA GLY A 232 4.63 -39.15 16.40
C GLY A 232 5.21 -37.76 16.14
N HIS A 233 4.54 -36.89 15.37
CA HIS A 233 4.98 -35.48 15.23
C HIS A 233 4.76 -34.71 16.54
N GLN A 234 5.82 -34.11 17.07
CA GLN A 234 5.69 -33.08 18.10
C GLN A 234 5.11 -31.83 17.45
N LEU A 235 4.10 -31.21 18.05
CA LEU A 235 3.58 -29.93 17.59
C LEU A 235 4.31 -28.79 18.32
N PRO A 236 4.49 -27.62 17.68
CA PRO A 236 4.94 -26.44 18.40
C PRO A 236 3.90 -26.07 19.47
N ASN A 237 4.33 -25.29 20.47
CA ASN A 237 3.40 -24.71 21.43
C ASN A 237 2.58 -23.62 20.73
N PHE A 238 1.45 -24.00 20.13
CA PHE A 238 0.54 -23.06 19.48
C PHE A 238 -0.12 -22.14 20.50
N GLN A 239 -0.33 -22.58 21.74
CA GLN A 239 -0.97 -21.79 22.80
C GLN A 239 -0.15 -20.55 23.20
N GLU A 240 1.18 -20.65 23.16
CA GLU A 240 2.06 -19.49 23.41
C GLU A 240 2.08 -18.48 22.26
N ASN A 241 1.85 -18.93 21.03
CA ASN A 241 2.01 -18.12 19.82
C ASN A 241 0.67 -17.63 19.22
N PHE A 242 -0.45 -18.28 19.56
CA PHE A 242 -1.78 -18.00 19.03
C PHE A 242 -2.80 -17.95 20.16
N ALA A 243 -3.39 -16.78 20.38
CA ALA A 243 -4.38 -16.56 21.44
C ALA A 243 -5.67 -17.39 21.27
N PHE A 244 -6.03 -17.74 20.04
CA PHE A 244 -7.20 -18.56 19.71
C PHE A 244 -6.74 -19.95 19.26
N TYR A 245 -6.23 -20.74 20.20
CA TYR A 245 -5.94 -22.16 20.02
C TYR A 245 -6.92 -23.00 20.84
N LYS A 246 -7.49 -24.06 20.25
CA LYS A 246 -8.35 -25.02 20.97
C LYS A 246 -7.99 -26.45 20.61
N GLU A 247 -8.23 -27.35 21.57
CA GLU A 247 -8.13 -28.79 21.37
C GLU A 247 -9.50 -29.44 21.56
N SER A 248 -9.81 -30.42 20.72
CA SER A 248 -11.06 -31.17 20.78
C SER A 248 -10.80 -32.66 20.59
N GLU A 249 -11.41 -33.47 21.43
CA GLU A 249 -11.45 -34.94 21.32
C GLU A 249 -12.74 -35.42 20.65
N GLU A 250 -13.47 -34.54 19.97
CA GLU A 250 -14.69 -34.95 19.27
C GLU A 250 -14.37 -35.70 17.97
N GLU A 251 -15.31 -36.56 17.55
CA GLU A 251 -15.28 -37.16 16.21
C GLU A 251 -15.21 -36.07 15.14
N TYR A 252 -14.32 -36.29 14.17
CA TYR A 252 -14.04 -35.34 13.10
C TYR A 252 -14.18 -36.03 11.74
N ILE A 253 -15.00 -35.45 10.86
CA ILE A 253 -15.36 -36.03 9.57
C ILE A 253 -14.69 -35.22 8.46
N LEU A 254 -13.87 -35.91 7.67
CA LEU A 254 -13.25 -35.38 6.46
C LEU A 254 -13.95 -35.95 5.22
N GLU A 255 -14.58 -35.09 4.43
CA GLU A 255 -15.26 -35.48 3.18
C GLU A 255 -14.63 -34.80 1.96
N LEU A 256 -14.82 -35.39 0.78
CA LEU A 256 -14.44 -34.77 -0.49
C LEU A 256 -15.56 -33.87 -1.00
N GLY A 257 -15.20 -32.68 -1.45
CA GLY A 257 -16.13 -31.72 -2.04
C GLY A 257 -15.73 -31.29 -3.44
N SER A 258 -16.53 -30.38 -3.99
CA SER A 258 -16.31 -29.75 -5.28
C SER A 258 -16.31 -28.23 -5.15
N SER A 259 -15.73 -27.54 -6.12
CA SER A 259 -15.81 -26.08 -6.25
C SER A 259 -17.25 -25.60 -6.07
N PHE A 260 -17.44 -24.57 -5.25
CA PHE A 260 -18.73 -23.90 -5.06
C PHE A 260 -18.74 -22.50 -5.68
N SER A 261 -17.58 -21.99 -6.13
CA SER A 261 -17.51 -20.71 -6.80
C SER A 261 -18.20 -20.76 -8.15
N SER A 262 -19.06 -19.79 -8.43
CA SER A 262 -19.75 -19.63 -9.72
C SER A 262 -18.87 -18.97 -10.79
N ASN A 263 -17.79 -18.30 -10.38
CA ASN A 263 -16.82 -17.67 -11.24
C ASN A 263 -15.41 -18.14 -10.84
N LEU A 264 -14.63 -18.67 -11.80
CA LEU A 264 -13.26 -19.15 -11.54
C LEU A 264 -12.20 -18.07 -11.75
N ASP A 265 -12.53 -16.99 -12.46
CA ASP A 265 -11.68 -15.81 -12.55
C ASP A 265 -11.73 -15.01 -11.24
N LEU A 266 -12.87 -15.02 -10.54
CA LEU A 266 -13.10 -14.33 -9.28
C LEU A 266 -13.58 -15.32 -8.22
N VAL A 267 -12.65 -15.86 -7.42
CA VAL A 267 -12.95 -16.84 -6.36
C VAL A 267 -12.69 -16.27 -4.96
N PRO A 268 -13.50 -16.64 -3.95
CA PRO A 268 -14.78 -17.32 -4.06
C PRO A 268 -15.89 -16.31 -4.38
N VAL A 269 -16.76 -16.64 -5.34
CA VAL A 269 -18.00 -15.91 -5.62
C VAL A 269 -19.16 -16.90 -5.67
N VAL A 270 -20.25 -16.60 -4.98
CA VAL A 270 -21.49 -17.38 -4.99
C VAL A 270 -22.57 -16.67 -5.80
N SER A 271 -23.40 -17.45 -6.48
CA SER A 271 -24.53 -16.98 -7.26
C SER A 271 -25.83 -17.63 -6.80
N PRO A 272 -26.97 -16.92 -6.85
CA PRO A 272 -28.26 -17.52 -6.55
C PRO A 272 -28.61 -18.63 -7.56
N PRO A 273 -29.44 -19.61 -7.16
CA PRO A 273 -29.96 -20.63 -8.06
C PRO A 273 -30.72 -20.02 -9.25
N PRO A 274 -30.79 -20.72 -10.41
CA PRO A 274 -31.53 -20.24 -11.57
C PRO A 274 -32.98 -19.85 -11.20
N GLY A 275 -33.41 -18.67 -11.65
CA GLY A 275 -34.74 -18.13 -11.39
C GLY A 275 -34.87 -17.26 -10.13
N VAL A 276 -33.83 -17.16 -9.30
CA VAL A 276 -33.78 -16.21 -8.18
C VAL A 276 -32.97 -14.99 -8.58
N ALA A 277 -33.62 -13.83 -8.68
CA ALA A 277 -32.97 -12.54 -8.94
C ALA A 277 -32.89 -11.76 -7.63
N LEU A 278 -31.67 -11.47 -7.18
CA LEU A 278 -31.41 -10.67 -5.98
C LEU A 278 -30.93 -9.26 -6.36
N PRO A 279 -31.24 -8.24 -5.56
CA PRO A 279 -30.61 -6.93 -5.71
C PRO A 279 -29.09 -7.04 -5.62
N TYR A 280 -28.40 -6.20 -6.41
CA TYR A 280 -26.94 -6.11 -6.45
C TYR A 280 -26.32 -6.00 -5.05
N GLU A 281 -26.82 -5.09 -4.20
CA GLU A 281 -26.28 -4.84 -2.86
C GLU A 281 -26.39 -6.06 -1.94
N VAL A 282 -27.51 -6.78 -2.00
CA VAL A 282 -27.74 -8.00 -1.22
C VAL A 282 -26.77 -9.10 -1.65
N LEU A 283 -26.64 -9.32 -2.97
CA LEU A 283 -25.70 -10.31 -3.51
C LEU A 283 -24.25 -9.94 -3.20
N PHE A 284 -23.91 -8.66 -3.25
CA PHE A 284 -22.60 -8.13 -2.90
C PHE A 284 -22.26 -8.45 -1.43
N LYS A 285 -23.17 -8.17 -0.50
CA LYS A 285 -22.99 -8.46 0.93
C LYS A 285 -22.89 -9.95 1.23
N ILE A 286 -23.66 -10.80 0.55
CA ILE A 286 -23.55 -12.27 0.71
C ILE A 286 -22.17 -12.77 0.29
N ASN A 287 -21.67 -12.31 -0.85
CA ASN A 287 -20.32 -12.63 -1.30
C ASN A 287 -19.27 -12.14 -0.30
N SER A 288 -19.42 -10.93 0.22
CA SER A 288 -18.57 -10.39 1.29
C SER A 288 -18.55 -11.31 2.53
N LEU A 289 -19.71 -11.80 2.98
CA LEU A 289 -19.81 -12.71 4.14
C LEU A 289 -19.11 -14.06 3.88
N VAL A 290 -19.21 -14.61 2.67
CA VAL A 290 -18.53 -15.87 2.31
C VAL A 290 -17.01 -15.67 2.26
N GLN A 291 -16.56 -14.57 1.63
CA GLN A 291 -15.14 -14.27 1.45
C GLN A 291 -14.42 -13.97 2.77
N ASN A 292 -15.13 -13.41 3.75
CA ASN A 292 -14.63 -13.16 5.11
C ASN A 292 -14.87 -14.33 6.08
N GLY A 293 -15.35 -15.48 5.60
CA GLY A 293 -15.55 -16.67 6.43
C GLY A 293 -16.69 -16.59 7.45
N CYS A 294 -17.57 -15.59 7.34
CA CYS A 294 -18.79 -15.48 8.16
C CYS A 294 -19.84 -16.52 7.73
N LEU A 295 -19.82 -16.92 6.46
CA LEU A 295 -20.70 -17.94 5.88
C LEU A 295 -19.87 -18.98 5.11
N ALA A 296 -20.26 -20.25 5.21
CA ALA A 296 -19.73 -21.30 4.33
C ALA A 296 -20.54 -21.34 3.03
N GLY A 297 -19.92 -21.01 1.90
CA GLY A 297 -20.59 -20.92 0.59
C GLY A 297 -21.54 -22.09 0.25
N PRO A 298 -21.15 -23.36 0.45
CA PRO A 298 -22.01 -24.51 0.17
C PRO A 298 -23.23 -24.69 1.08
N THR A 299 -23.28 -23.97 2.22
CA THR A 299 -24.45 -23.98 3.10
C THR A 299 -25.57 -23.04 2.63
N LEU A 300 -25.32 -22.26 1.58
CA LEU A 300 -26.28 -21.33 0.98
C LEU A 300 -27.22 -22.07 0.03
N ASP A 301 -28.16 -22.81 0.60
CA ASP A 301 -29.12 -23.61 -0.14
C ASP A 301 -30.28 -22.78 -0.73
N ALA A 302 -31.16 -23.45 -1.50
CA ALA A 302 -32.34 -22.79 -2.07
C ALA A 302 -33.27 -22.17 -1.00
N ARG A 303 -33.25 -22.68 0.23
CA ARG A 303 -34.03 -22.11 1.35
C ARG A 303 -33.41 -20.81 1.82
N PHE A 304 -32.08 -20.73 1.92
CA PHE A 304 -31.37 -19.49 2.24
C PHE A 304 -31.75 -18.39 1.25
N TYR A 305 -31.61 -18.68 -0.05
CA TYR A 305 -31.92 -17.72 -1.12
C TYR A 305 -33.39 -17.25 -1.12
N ARG A 306 -34.34 -18.08 -0.66
CA ARG A 306 -35.75 -17.66 -0.48
C ARG A 306 -35.94 -16.71 0.71
N LEU A 307 -35.10 -16.80 1.76
CA LEU A 307 -35.17 -15.95 2.96
C LEU A 307 -34.49 -14.59 2.78
N ILE A 308 -33.75 -14.41 1.69
CA ILE A 308 -33.09 -13.15 1.32
C ILE A 308 -33.70 -12.55 0.04
N ASP A 309 -34.84 -13.07 -0.42
CA ASP A 309 -35.59 -12.53 -1.54
C ASP A 309 -36.45 -11.34 -1.07
N PRO A 310 -36.19 -10.11 -1.55
CA PRO A 310 -36.92 -8.91 -1.11
C PRO A 310 -38.39 -8.91 -1.54
N ARG A 311 -38.80 -9.78 -2.47
CA ARG A 311 -40.21 -9.97 -2.83
C ARG A 311 -41.00 -10.66 -1.72
N LYS A 312 -40.30 -11.34 -0.80
CA LYS A 312 -40.89 -12.15 0.28
C LYS A 312 -40.62 -11.57 1.66
N ILE A 313 -39.43 -11.03 1.86
CA ILE A 313 -38.99 -10.46 3.14
C ILE A 313 -38.69 -8.98 2.95
N LYS A 314 -39.03 -8.14 3.94
CA LYS A 314 -38.71 -6.71 3.90
C LYS A 314 -37.20 -6.50 3.75
N ILE A 315 -36.78 -5.67 2.80
CA ILE A 315 -35.36 -5.43 2.49
C ILE A 315 -34.56 -4.97 3.72
N SER A 316 -35.13 -4.10 4.56
CA SER A 316 -34.46 -3.64 5.79
C SER A 316 -34.21 -4.76 6.79
N TYR A 317 -35.02 -5.83 6.80
CA TYR A 317 -34.77 -7.00 7.65
C TYR A 317 -33.60 -7.81 7.11
N ILE A 318 -33.53 -7.96 5.78
CA ILE A 318 -32.44 -8.66 5.09
C ILE A 318 -31.12 -7.94 5.37
N GLU A 319 -31.05 -6.63 5.09
CA GLU A 319 -29.86 -5.80 5.30
C GLU A 319 -29.34 -5.88 6.75
N ASN A 320 -30.22 -5.68 7.73
CA ASN A 320 -29.84 -5.75 9.14
C ASN A 320 -29.40 -7.16 9.56
N ALA A 321 -30.04 -8.21 9.02
CA ALA A 321 -29.64 -9.58 9.31
C ALA A 321 -28.26 -9.91 8.72
N LEU A 322 -27.99 -9.50 7.47
CA LEU A 322 -26.69 -9.69 6.82
C LEU A 322 -25.59 -8.87 7.52
N GLU A 323 -25.91 -7.68 8.01
CA GLU A 323 -24.98 -6.87 8.80
C GLU A 323 -24.67 -7.54 10.14
N LYS A 324 -25.68 -8.06 10.85
CA LYS A 324 -25.47 -8.84 12.08
C LYS A 324 -24.64 -10.11 11.85
N LEU A 325 -24.81 -10.80 10.72
CA LEU A 325 -23.99 -11.97 10.37
C LEU A 325 -22.51 -11.60 10.25
N PHE A 326 -22.21 -10.41 9.72
CA PHE A 326 -20.82 -9.93 9.56
C PHE A 326 -20.12 -9.73 10.91
N HIS A 327 -20.86 -9.32 11.95
CA HIS A 327 -20.34 -9.07 13.30
C HIS A 327 -20.38 -10.30 14.23
N LEU A 328 -20.74 -11.48 13.72
CA LEU A 328 -20.66 -12.71 14.52
C LEU A 328 -19.19 -13.08 14.80
N LYS A 329 -18.93 -13.62 15.99
CA LYS A 329 -17.59 -14.06 16.42
C LYS A 329 -17.07 -15.32 15.69
N GLY A 330 -17.85 -15.90 14.77
CA GLY A 330 -17.49 -17.12 14.05
C GLY A 330 -18.42 -17.39 12.88
N CYS A 331 -18.13 -18.43 12.10
CA CYS A 331 -18.90 -18.81 10.92
C CYS A 331 -20.30 -19.31 11.29
N CYS A 332 -21.33 -18.86 10.56
CA CYS A 332 -22.68 -19.37 10.67
C CYS A 332 -22.88 -20.57 9.71
N TYR A 333 -22.88 -21.78 10.27
CA TYR A 333 -23.06 -23.03 9.52
C TYR A 333 -24.51 -23.39 9.19
N GLU A 334 -25.49 -22.82 9.91
CA GLU A 334 -26.94 -23.02 9.67
C GLU A 334 -27.64 -21.68 9.29
N PRO A 335 -27.25 -21.01 8.20
CA PRO A 335 -27.68 -19.64 7.92
C PRO A 335 -29.20 -19.51 7.70
N SER A 336 -29.85 -20.50 7.06
CA SER A 336 -31.30 -20.53 6.86
C SER A 336 -32.09 -20.55 8.18
N LYS A 337 -31.61 -21.30 9.17
CA LYS A 337 -32.23 -21.37 10.49
C LYS A 337 -32.02 -20.07 11.27
N TRP A 338 -30.78 -19.58 11.27
CA TRP A 338 -30.42 -18.33 11.92
C TRP A 338 -31.24 -17.14 11.39
N LEU A 339 -31.37 -17.00 10.07
CA LEU A 339 -32.19 -15.94 9.46
C LEU A 339 -33.67 -16.05 9.88
N SER A 340 -34.21 -17.28 9.88
CA SER A 340 -35.60 -17.51 10.28
C SER A 340 -35.85 -17.09 11.74
N GLU A 341 -34.90 -17.35 12.63
CA GLU A 341 -34.96 -16.94 14.04
C GLU A 341 -34.82 -15.42 14.19
N GLN A 342 -33.87 -14.79 13.50
CA GLN A 342 -33.70 -13.34 13.54
C GLN A 342 -34.93 -12.59 13.03
N TYR A 343 -35.55 -13.05 11.95
CA TYR A 343 -36.75 -12.42 11.43
C TYR A 343 -37.93 -12.53 12.40
N LYS A 344 -38.07 -13.63 13.14
CA LYS A 344 -39.06 -13.73 14.23
C LYS A 344 -38.82 -12.67 15.30
N THR A 345 -37.56 -12.43 15.67
CA THR A 345 -37.19 -11.35 16.60
C THR A 345 -37.53 -9.96 16.04
N TYR A 346 -37.33 -9.71 14.74
CA TYR A 346 -37.67 -8.43 14.12
C TYR A 346 -39.17 -8.18 14.05
N ILE A 347 -39.96 -9.23 13.77
CA ILE A 347 -41.43 -9.15 13.72
C ILE A 347 -42.01 -8.88 15.11
N THR A 348 -41.41 -9.46 16.17
CA THR A 348 -41.88 -9.30 17.56
C THR A 348 -41.35 -8.03 18.23
N SER A 349 -40.34 -7.38 17.67
CA SER A 349 -39.79 -6.11 18.16
C SER A 349 -40.78 -4.96 17.99
N ARG A 350 -40.98 -4.16 19.05
CA ARG A 350 -41.79 -2.93 19.01
C ARG A 350 -41.12 -1.76 18.30
N TYR A 351 -39.82 -1.85 18.02
CA TYR A 351 -39.07 -0.79 17.34
C TYR A 351 -38.91 -1.12 15.85
N PRO A 352 -39.22 -0.16 14.94
CA PRO A 352 -38.96 -0.34 13.53
C PRO A 352 -37.45 -0.45 13.29
N GLN A 353 -37.03 -1.51 12.61
CA GLN A 353 -35.65 -1.69 12.19
C GLN A 353 -35.34 -0.65 11.11
N LYS A 354 -34.45 0.29 11.43
CA LYS A 354 -33.91 1.26 10.48
C LYS A 354 -32.87 0.58 9.58
N SER A 355 -32.64 1.12 8.40
CA SER A 355 -31.52 0.69 7.57
C SER A 355 -30.20 0.92 8.33
N PRO A 356 -29.17 0.08 8.13
CA PRO A 356 -27.85 0.30 8.71
C PRO A 356 -27.14 1.52 8.09
N SER A 357 -27.62 2.02 6.95
CA SER A 357 -27.08 3.19 6.26
C SER A 357 -27.34 4.50 7.01
N ILE A 358 -26.28 5.28 7.19
CA ILE A 358 -26.33 6.61 7.82
C ILE A 358 -26.43 7.68 6.73
N SER A 359 -27.17 8.76 7.00
CA SER A 359 -27.20 9.94 6.13
C SER A 359 -25.81 10.58 6.08
N LEU A 360 -25.28 10.76 4.86
CA LEU A 360 -23.94 11.29 4.66
C LEU A 360 -23.94 12.82 4.55
N ASP A 361 -22.88 13.43 5.06
CA ASP A 361 -22.59 14.84 4.85
C ASP A 361 -22.37 15.15 3.36
N SER A 362 -22.59 16.42 2.99
CA SER A 362 -22.38 16.90 1.62
C SER A 362 -20.94 16.62 1.14
N GLY A 363 -20.83 15.95 -0.02
CA GLY A 363 -19.54 15.62 -0.63
C GLY A 363 -19.03 14.21 -0.31
N LEU A 364 -19.73 13.43 0.51
CA LEU A 364 -19.46 12.02 0.76
C LEU A 364 -20.42 11.12 -0.05
N VAL A 365 -19.94 9.94 -0.44
CA VAL A 365 -20.70 8.94 -1.19
C VAL A 365 -20.37 7.54 -0.70
N TYR A 366 -21.37 6.65 -0.72
CA TYR A 366 -21.18 5.22 -0.51
C TYR A 366 -20.67 4.58 -1.79
N VAL A 367 -19.56 3.86 -1.72
CA VAL A 367 -18.95 3.21 -2.88
C VAL A 367 -18.58 1.78 -2.52
N HIS A 368 -19.01 0.84 -3.36
CA HIS A 368 -18.59 -0.55 -3.26
C HIS A 368 -17.16 -0.71 -3.79
N ARG A 369 -16.36 -1.53 -3.11
CA ARG A 369 -14.97 -1.81 -3.47
C ARG A 369 -14.73 -3.30 -3.63
N VAL A 370 -14.03 -3.69 -4.68
CA VAL A 370 -13.57 -5.08 -4.89
C VAL A 370 -12.05 -5.10 -4.82
N GLN A 371 -11.50 -5.85 -3.87
CA GLN A 371 -10.07 -6.09 -3.73
C GLN A 371 -9.73 -7.46 -4.32
N ILE A 372 -8.74 -7.49 -5.21
CA ILE A 372 -8.35 -8.70 -5.94
C ILE A 372 -6.91 -9.02 -5.55
N THR A 373 -6.72 -10.22 -5.01
CA THR A 373 -5.41 -10.79 -4.73
C THR A 373 -5.03 -11.82 -5.79
N PRO A 374 -3.78 -12.30 -5.81
CA PRO A 374 -3.38 -13.40 -6.68
C PRO A 374 -4.23 -14.66 -6.52
N CYS A 375 -4.74 -14.95 -5.32
CA CYS A 375 -5.54 -16.15 -5.04
C CYS A 375 -7.04 -15.87 -4.86
N LYS A 376 -7.44 -14.70 -4.36
CA LYS A 376 -8.79 -14.41 -3.87
C LYS A 376 -9.39 -13.11 -4.43
N VAL A 377 -10.68 -12.94 -4.19
CA VAL A 377 -11.41 -11.68 -4.31
C VAL A 377 -12.16 -11.37 -3.00
N TYR A 378 -12.22 -10.09 -2.66
CA TYR A 378 -12.91 -9.57 -1.48
C TYR A 378 -13.85 -8.43 -1.88
N PHE A 379 -15.11 -8.57 -1.53
CA PHE A 379 -16.17 -7.59 -1.74
C PHE A 379 -16.31 -6.78 -0.46
N CYS A 380 -16.00 -5.49 -0.55
CA CYS A 380 -15.87 -4.58 0.58
C CYS A 380 -16.86 -3.42 0.44
N GLY A 381 -17.39 -3.00 1.59
CA GLY A 381 -18.28 -1.86 1.68
C GLY A 381 -19.77 -2.19 1.62
N PRO A 382 -20.61 -1.19 1.27
CA PRO A 382 -20.20 0.12 0.74
C PRO A 382 -19.40 0.96 1.73
N GLU A 383 -18.29 1.55 1.28
CA GLU A 383 -17.40 2.41 2.08
C GLU A 383 -17.77 3.88 1.87
N ILE A 384 -17.58 4.70 2.91
CA ILE A 384 -17.76 6.15 2.80
C ILE A 384 -16.51 6.74 2.16
N ASN A 385 -16.66 7.34 0.98
CA ASN A 385 -15.59 8.00 0.26
C ASN A 385 -15.91 9.48 0.01
N VAL A 386 -14.86 10.32 0.00
CA VAL A 386 -14.97 11.66 -0.57
C VAL A 386 -15.25 11.53 -2.06
N SER A 387 -16.34 12.16 -2.49
CA SER A 387 -16.81 12.15 -3.87
C SER A 387 -15.80 12.77 -4.84
N ASN A 388 -16.02 12.58 -6.13
CA ASN A 388 -15.24 13.19 -7.21
C ASN A 388 -16.17 13.78 -8.27
N CYS A 389 -15.60 14.52 -9.22
CA CYS A 389 -16.37 15.25 -10.23
C CYS A 389 -17.24 14.30 -11.08
N VAL A 390 -16.76 13.10 -11.37
CA VAL A 390 -17.51 12.13 -12.18
C VAL A 390 -18.71 11.62 -11.39
N LEU A 391 -18.53 11.15 -10.16
CA LEU A 391 -19.63 10.60 -9.35
C LEU A 391 -20.74 11.63 -9.12
N ARG A 392 -20.39 12.91 -8.92
CA ARG A 392 -21.37 14.00 -8.76
C ARG A 392 -22.23 14.26 -9.98
N ASN A 393 -21.73 13.95 -11.18
CA ASN A 393 -22.50 14.11 -12.42
C ASN A 393 -23.51 12.97 -12.64
N TYR A 394 -23.41 11.88 -11.88
CA TYR A 394 -24.28 10.70 -12.00
C TYR A 394 -24.74 10.18 -10.62
N PRO A 395 -25.47 10.99 -9.83
CA PRO A 395 -25.89 10.61 -8.47
C PRO A 395 -26.86 9.41 -8.45
N GLU A 396 -27.65 9.21 -9.51
CA GLU A 396 -28.57 8.08 -9.65
C GLU A 396 -27.86 6.78 -10.07
N ASP A 397 -26.58 6.86 -10.46
CA ASP A 397 -25.81 5.73 -10.99
C ASP A 397 -24.66 5.31 -10.05
N ILE A 398 -24.67 5.76 -8.79
CA ILE A 398 -23.57 5.48 -7.85
C ILE A 398 -23.34 3.98 -7.68
N ASP A 399 -24.39 3.17 -7.63
CA ASP A 399 -24.29 1.71 -7.55
C ASP A 399 -23.79 1.06 -8.84
N ASN A 400 -23.67 1.82 -9.92
CA ASN A 400 -23.05 1.39 -11.16
C ASN A 400 -21.57 1.73 -11.21
N PHE A 401 -21.02 2.47 -10.24
CA PHE A 401 -19.58 2.64 -10.07
C PHE A 401 -19.01 1.61 -9.09
N LEU A 402 -17.88 1.02 -9.48
CA LEU A 402 -17.16 0.04 -8.66
C LEU A 402 -15.70 0.46 -8.55
N ARG A 403 -15.20 0.57 -7.32
CA ARG A 403 -13.77 0.75 -7.09
C ARG A 403 -13.09 -0.61 -7.07
N VAL A 404 -12.05 -0.81 -7.87
CA VAL A 404 -11.28 -2.06 -7.91
C VAL A 404 -9.86 -1.79 -7.45
N SER A 405 -9.30 -2.66 -6.61
CA SER A 405 -7.91 -2.56 -6.12
C SER A 405 -7.20 -3.89 -6.26
N PHE A 406 -5.98 -3.87 -6.80
CA PHE A 406 -5.12 -5.05 -6.93
C PHE A 406 -4.06 -5.03 -5.82
N VAL A 407 -4.18 -5.96 -4.87
CA VAL A 407 -3.36 -6.03 -3.66
C VAL A 407 -2.76 -7.43 -3.49
N ASP A 408 -1.76 -7.60 -2.63
CA ASP A 408 -1.21 -8.92 -2.28
C ASP A 408 -2.09 -9.58 -1.19
N GLU A 409 -1.78 -10.80 -0.74
CA GLU A 409 -2.65 -11.58 0.15
C GLU A 409 -2.86 -10.97 1.55
N GLU A 410 -1.96 -10.11 2.02
CA GLU A 410 -2.04 -9.33 3.26
C GLU A 410 -2.65 -7.93 3.00
N LEU A 411 -3.27 -7.74 1.83
CA LEU A 411 -3.92 -6.51 1.38
C LEU A 411 -2.96 -5.32 1.19
N ASP A 412 -1.65 -5.59 1.20
CA ASP A 412 -0.58 -4.65 0.89
C ASP A 412 -0.43 -4.42 -0.62
N LYS A 413 0.33 -3.39 -0.97
CA LYS A 413 0.63 -3.06 -2.36
C LYS A 413 1.47 -4.16 -3.03
N MET A 414 1.03 -4.64 -4.20
CA MET A 414 1.85 -5.47 -5.09
C MET A 414 2.94 -4.66 -5.79
N TYR A 415 4.12 -5.27 -5.96
CA TYR A 415 5.27 -4.63 -6.59
C TYR A 415 5.44 -5.05 -8.05
N SER A 416 6.13 -4.23 -8.84
CA SER A 416 6.38 -4.53 -10.26
C SER A 416 7.18 -5.83 -10.45
N THR A 417 8.02 -6.19 -9.50
CA THR A 417 8.79 -7.45 -9.51
C THR A 417 7.92 -8.70 -9.39
N ASP A 418 6.71 -8.58 -8.86
CA ASP A 418 5.74 -9.67 -8.76
C ASP A 418 5.01 -9.91 -10.10
N LEU A 419 4.95 -8.88 -10.95
CA LEU A 419 4.35 -8.92 -12.29
C LEU A 419 5.37 -9.32 -13.36
N SER A 420 6.62 -8.86 -13.20
CA SER A 420 7.74 -9.11 -14.10
C SER A 420 9.05 -9.30 -13.29
N PRO A 421 9.49 -10.55 -13.07
CA PRO A 421 10.67 -10.86 -12.27
C PRO A 421 11.97 -10.36 -12.92
N ARG A 422 12.93 -9.88 -12.13
CA ARG A 422 14.21 -9.31 -12.64
C ARG A 422 15.19 -10.34 -13.21
N ALA A 423 15.04 -11.62 -12.89
CA ALA A 423 16.03 -12.68 -13.15
C ALA A 423 16.05 -13.21 -14.60
N SER A 424 15.42 -12.53 -15.55
CA SER A 424 15.24 -13.01 -16.92
C SER A 424 15.88 -12.08 -17.95
N SER A 425 17.21 -12.06 -17.98
CA SER A 425 18.01 -11.32 -18.99
C SER A 425 18.12 -12.03 -20.35
N GLY A 426 17.16 -12.88 -20.72
CA GLY A 426 17.16 -13.61 -22.00
C GLY A 426 15.83 -13.51 -22.75
N ASN A 427 15.81 -12.70 -23.81
CA ASN A 427 14.91 -12.66 -24.98
C ASN A 427 13.52 -13.36 -24.93
N GLY A 428 12.71 -13.14 -23.89
CA GLY A 428 11.30 -13.52 -23.90
C GLY A 428 10.49 -12.76 -22.87
N ASP A 429 9.43 -12.07 -23.31
CA ASP A 429 8.43 -11.43 -22.45
C ASP A 429 7.70 -12.51 -21.64
N ARG A 430 8.14 -12.75 -20.39
CA ARG A 430 7.50 -13.70 -19.48
C ARG A 430 6.91 -12.97 -18.28
N ARG A 431 5.78 -12.31 -18.53
CA ARG A 431 4.86 -11.81 -17.50
C ARG A 431 4.32 -12.96 -16.64
N THR A 432 4.17 -12.75 -15.33
CA THR A 432 3.70 -13.79 -14.39
C THR A 432 2.22 -14.13 -14.57
N GLY A 433 1.75 -15.21 -13.93
CA GLY A 433 0.31 -15.53 -13.83
C GLY A 433 -0.50 -14.39 -13.21
N ILE A 434 0.11 -13.62 -12.29
CA ILE A 434 -0.52 -12.47 -11.64
C ILE A 434 -0.80 -11.37 -12.65
N TYR A 435 0.17 -11.04 -13.51
CA TYR A 435 -0.06 -10.08 -14.59
C TYR A 435 -1.21 -10.50 -15.51
N LYS A 436 -1.23 -11.78 -15.92
CA LYS A 436 -2.29 -12.32 -16.79
C LYS A 436 -3.67 -12.24 -16.14
N ARG A 437 -3.75 -12.52 -14.83
CA ARG A 437 -4.97 -12.37 -14.03
C ARG A 437 -5.46 -10.92 -14.02
N ILE A 438 -4.59 -9.95 -13.73
CA ILE A 438 -4.92 -8.52 -13.73
C ILE A 438 -5.42 -8.09 -15.11
N LEU A 439 -4.67 -8.42 -16.17
CA LEU A 439 -4.99 -8.05 -17.54
C LEU A 439 -6.33 -8.67 -18.01
N SER A 440 -6.61 -9.92 -17.64
CA SER A 440 -7.88 -10.58 -17.92
C SER A 440 -9.06 -9.80 -17.32
N ILE A 441 -8.93 -9.38 -16.05
CA ILE A 441 -9.98 -8.64 -15.34
C ILE A 441 -10.19 -7.25 -15.95
N LEU A 442 -9.10 -6.55 -16.31
CA LEU A 442 -9.17 -5.25 -16.99
C LEU A 442 -9.90 -5.33 -18.34
N ARG A 443 -9.65 -6.40 -19.11
CA ARG A 443 -10.23 -6.61 -20.44
C ARG A 443 -11.68 -7.11 -20.38
N ASN A 444 -11.96 -8.11 -19.54
CA ASN A 444 -13.25 -8.79 -19.51
C ASN A 444 -14.28 -8.08 -18.63
N GLY A 445 -13.81 -7.31 -17.64
CA GLY A 445 -14.62 -6.69 -16.62
C GLY A 445 -14.97 -7.65 -15.48
N ILE A 446 -15.87 -7.20 -14.60
CA ILE A 446 -16.35 -7.95 -13.43
C ILE A 446 -17.88 -8.07 -13.51
N VAL A 447 -18.42 -9.28 -13.36
CA VAL A 447 -19.88 -9.52 -13.34
C VAL A 447 -20.31 -9.83 -11.91
N ILE A 448 -21.28 -9.06 -11.40
CA ILE A 448 -21.89 -9.26 -10.08
C ILE A 448 -23.41 -9.16 -10.25
N GLY A 449 -24.09 -10.30 -10.15
CA GLY A 449 -25.52 -10.38 -10.40
C GLY A 449 -25.85 -10.00 -11.84
N ASP A 450 -26.71 -9.00 -12.01
CA ASP A 450 -27.13 -8.43 -13.28
C ASP A 450 -26.20 -7.34 -13.81
N LYS A 451 -25.24 -6.87 -13.01
CA LYS A 451 -24.31 -5.80 -13.39
C LYS A 451 -23.01 -6.35 -13.96
N ARG A 452 -22.59 -5.82 -15.11
CA ARG A 452 -21.27 -6.03 -15.71
C ARG A 452 -20.46 -4.74 -15.68
N PHE A 453 -19.46 -4.70 -14.81
CA PHE A 453 -18.56 -3.57 -14.62
C PHE A 453 -17.39 -3.63 -15.60
N GLU A 454 -17.26 -2.63 -16.46
CA GLU A 454 -16.16 -2.47 -17.41
C GLU A 454 -15.19 -1.37 -16.97
N PHE A 455 -13.94 -1.43 -17.41
CA PHE A 455 -12.93 -0.43 -17.08
C PHE A 455 -13.37 0.99 -17.47
N LEU A 456 -13.33 1.90 -16.49
CA LEU A 456 -13.65 3.31 -16.69
C LEU A 456 -12.36 4.13 -16.87
N ALA A 457 -11.61 4.34 -15.79
CA ALA A 457 -10.35 5.08 -15.71
C ALA A 457 -9.78 5.03 -14.27
N PHE A 458 -8.61 5.61 -14.06
CA PHE A 458 -7.99 5.79 -12.74
C PHE A 458 -7.29 7.15 -12.68
N SER A 459 -7.21 7.76 -11.50
CA SER A 459 -6.37 8.92 -11.22
C SER A 459 -4.94 8.52 -10.86
N SER A 460 -4.00 9.46 -10.87
CA SER A 460 -2.60 9.18 -10.52
C SER A 460 -2.41 8.69 -9.08
N SER A 461 -3.25 9.11 -8.13
CA SER A 461 -3.22 8.56 -6.76
C SER A 461 -3.71 7.13 -6.74
N GLN A 462 -4.83 6.85 -7.43
CA GLN A 462 -5.38 5.50 -7.54
C GLN A 462 -4.40 4.53 -8.20
N LEU A 463 -3.70 4.94 -9.27
CA LEU A 463 -2.65 4.12 -9.90
C LEU A 463 -1.51 3.79 -8.93
N ARG A 464 -1.07 4.75 -8.09
CA ARG A 464 -0.04 4.49 -7.06
C ARG A 464 -0.51 3.50 -5.99
N GLU A 465 -1.82 3.41 -5.77
CA GLU A 465 -2.48 2.46 -4.87
C GLU A 465 -2.90 1.17 -5.59
N ASN A 466 -2.51 0.97 -6.85
CA ASN A 466 -2.94 -0.15 -7.70
C ASN A 466 -4.49 -0.27 -7.78
N SER A 467 -5.19 0.87 -7.84
CA SER A 467 -6.65 0.93 -7.87
C SER A 467 -7.19 1.69 -9.08
N LEU A 468 -8.46 1.45 -9.42
CA LEU A 468 -9.15 2.03 -10.56
C LEU A 468 -10.67 2.05 -10.37
N TRP A 469 -11.36 2.71 -11.29
CA TRP A 469 -12.81 2.70 -11.40
C TRP A 469 -13.27 1.81 -12.54
N MET A 470 -14.33 1.05 -12.29
CA MET A 470 -15.14 0.39 -13.29
C MET A 470 -16.58 0.91 -13.25
N PHE A 471 -17.31 0.78 -14.35
CA PHE A 471 -18.69 1.21 -14.48
C PHE A 471 -19.58 0.11 -15.07
N ALA A 472 -20.75 -0.12 -14.50
CA ALA A 472 -21.76 -1.02 -15.05
C ALA A 472 -22.71 -0.26 -15.99
N SER A 473 -22.69 -0.63 -17.27
CA SER A 473 -23.51 0.02 -18.28
C SER A 473 -25.01 -0.18 -18.05
N ARG A 474 -25.81 0.83 -18.41
CA ARG A 474 -27.28 0.77 -18.48
C ARG A 474 -27.76 1.41 -19.78
N GLU A 475 -29.07 1.35 -20.02
CA GLU A 475 -29.65 2.02 -21.18
C GLU A 475 -29.30 3.52 -21.18
N GLY A 476 -28.72 3.98 -22.29
CA GLY A 476 -28.29 5.37 -22.50
C GLY A 476 -26.96 5.78 -21.87
N LEU A 477 -26.29 4.94 -21.06
CA LEU A 477 -25.03 5.29 -20.40
C LEU A 477 -24.08 4.09 -20.26
N ASN A 478 -22.85 4.25 -20.76
CA ASN A 478 -21.75 3.28 -20.63
C ASN A 478 -20.43 3.99 -20.29
N ALA A 479 -19.36 3.23 -20.00
CA ALA A 479 -18.09 3.83 -19.58
C ALA A 479 -17.49 4.74 -20.67
N ALA A 480 -17.66 4.39 -21.95
CA ALA A 480 -17.21 5.21 -23.07
C ALA A 480 -17.93 6.58 -23.13
N GLY A 481 -19.24 6.58 -22.87
CA GLY A 481 -20.06 7.79 -22.77
C GLY A 481 -19.60 8.69 -21.63
N ILE A 482 -19.33 8.12 -20.45
CA ILE A 482 -18.79 8.86 -19.31
C ILE A 482 -17.43 9.48 -19.67
N ARG A 483 -16.48 8.72 -20.21
CA ARG A 483 -15.17 9.24 -20.64
C ARG A 483 -15.29 10.39 -21.64
N LYS A 484 -16.23 10.30 -22.59
CA LYS A 484 -16.51 11.37 -23.56
C LYS A 484 -17.03 12.65 -22.89
N GLN A 485 -17.78 12.53 -21.79
CA GLN A 485 -18.27 13.68 -21.02
C GLN A 485 -17.18 14.33 -20.14
N MET A 486 -16.12 13.59 -19.77
CA MET A 486 -15.02 14.14 -18.95
C MET A 486 -14.22 15.24 -19.65
N GLY A 487 -14.06 15.18 -20.97
CA GLY A 487 -13.29 16.16 -21.74
C GLY A 487 -12.89 15.67 -23.13
N ASN A 488 -12.21 16.54 -23.89
CA ASN A 488 -11.63 16.20 -25.18
C ASN A 488 -10.13 15.88 -25.05
N PHE A 489 -9.78 14.60 -25.20
CA PHE A 489 -8.41 14.09 -25.05
C PHE A 489 -7.74 13.74 -26.38
N ARG A 490 -8.39 13.96 -27.54
CA ARG A 490 -7.91 13.51 -28.87
C ARG A 490 -6.52 14.05 -29.25
N GLN A 491 -6.16 15.23 -28.74
CA GLN A 491 -4.86 15.85 -29.00
C GLN A 491 -3.71 15.20 -28.21
N ILE A 492 -4.00 14.32 -27.24
CA ILE A 492 -2.99 13.68 -26.39
C ILE A 492 -2.60 12.33 -26.97
N LYS A 493 -1.46 12.29 -27.68
CA LYS A 493 -0.94 11.10 -28.38
C LYS A 493 0.02 10.24 -27.57
N ASN A 494 0.40 10.70 -26.38
CA ASN A 494 1.23 9.93 -25.46
C ASN A 494 0.33 9.19 -24.46
N VAL A 495 0.45 7.87 -24.39
CA VAL A 495 -0.44 6.98 -23.61
C VAL A 495 -0.43 7.34 -22.12
N ALA A 496 0.75 7.49 -21.51
CA ALA A 496 0.88 7.83 -20.09
C ALA A 496 0.26 9.20 -19.77
N LYS A 497 0.49 10.21 -20.62
CA LYS A 497 -0.14 11.53 -20.48
C LYS A 497 -1.66 11.42 -20.66
N TYR A 498 -2.14 10.65 -21.64
CA TYR A 498 -3.56 10.44 -21.88
C TYR A 498 -4.27 9.85 -20.66
N ALA A 499 -3.76 8.73 -20.13
CA ALA A 499 -4.31 8.08 -18.93
C ALA A 499 -4.31 9.03 -17.73
N ALA A 500 -3.22 9.75 -17.51
CA ALA A 500 -3.11 10.73 -16.43
C ALA A 500 -4.07 11.92 -16.57
N ARG A 501 -4.42 12.35 -17.80
CA ARG A 501 -5.41 13.42 -18.03
C ARG A 501 -6.84 12.93 -17.91
N LEU A 502 -7.15 11.74 -18.44
CA LEU A 502 -8.45 11.09 -18.30
C LEU A 502 -8.83 10.88 -16.83
N GLY A 503 -7.85 10.48 -16.01
CA GLY A 503 -8.01 10.24 -14.58
C GLY A 503 -8.23 11.45 -13.68
N GLN A 504 -8.05 12.68 -14.17
CA GLN A 504 -8.04 13.85 -13.29
C GLN A 504 -9.38 14.09 -12.60
N SER A 505 -10.48 13.89 -13.33
CA SER A 505 -11.84 14.07 -12.83
C SER A 505 -12.25 13.03 -11.76
N LEU A 506 -11.46 11.94 -11.62
CA LEU A 506 -11.67 10.88 -10.63
C LEU A 506 -10.85 11.08 -9.35
N SER A 507 -10.13 12.20 -9.23
CA SER A 507 -9.49 12.58 -7.98
C SER A 507 -10.55 12.98 -6.97
N SER A 508 -10.44 12.52 -5.72
CA SER A 508 -11.32 12.98 -4.64
C SER A 508 -11.20 14.49 -4.47
N SER A 509 -12.35 15.18 -4.47
CA SER A 509 -12.41 16.63 -4.42
C SER A 509 -13.73 17.12 -3.84
N THR A 510 -13.69 18.33 -3.28
CA THR A 510 -14.87 19.06 -2.85
C THR A 510 -15.31 19.98 -3.99
N GLU A 511 -16.51 19.76 -4.54
CA GLU A 511 -17.13 20.73 -5.45
C GLU A 511 -17.53 21.98 -4.65
N THR A 512 -17.19 23.15 -5.18
CA THR A 512 -17.42 24.42 -4.48
C THR A 512 -18.49 25.26 -5.17
N LEU A 513 -18.14 25.96 -6.23
CA LEU A 513 -18.99 26.92 -6.92
C LEU A 513 -18.88 26.74 -8.44
N SER A 514 -19.94 27.08 -9.16
CA SER A 514 -19.89 27.23 -10.62
C SER A 514 -19.26 28.58 -10.96
N VAL A 515 -18.29 28.58 -11.87
CA VAL A 515 -17.65 29.80 -12.40
C VAL A 515 -17.89 29.83 -13.90
N SER A 516 -18.55 30.88 -14.38
CA SER A 516 -18.78 31.03 -15.82
C SER A 516 -17.47 31.37 -16.54
N ARG A 517 -17.37 31.02 -17.83
CA ARG A 517 -16.25 31.43 -18.69
C ARG A 517 -16.12 32.96 -18.83
N LEU A 518 -17.17 33.70 -18.53
CA LEU A 518 -17.15 35.17 -18.51
C LEU A 518 -16.59 35.75 -17.22
N GLU A 519 -16.46 34.93 -16.17
CA GLU A 519 -15.98 35.33 -14.84
C GLU A 519 -14.53 34.88 -14.61
N ILE A 520 -13.90 34.31 -15.64
CA ILE A 520 -12.48 33.95 -15.66
C ILE A 520 -11.75 34.86 -16.64
N GLU A 521 -10.47 35.08 -16.37
CA GLU A 521 -9.54 35.67 -17.33
C GLU A 521 -8.39 34.70 -17.60
N ILE A 522 -7.87 34.72 -18.83
CA ILE A 522 -6.65 33.98 -19.18
C ILE A 522 -5.50 34.97 -19.24
N ILE A 523 -4.54 34.81 -18.33
CA ILE A 523 -3.35 35.66 -18.22
C ILE A 523 -2.13 34.92 -18.79
N PRO A 524 -1.12 35.64 -19.30
CA PRO A 524 0.09 35.01 -19.81
C PRO A 524 0.88 34.31 -18.70
N ASP A 525 1.60 33.26 -19.10
CA ASP A 525 2.64 32.66 -18.27
C ASP A 525 3.84 33.62 -18.14
N ILE A 526 4.48 33.61 -16.98
CA ILE A 526 5.69 34.39 -16.72
C ILE A 526 6.88 33.54 -17.17
N GLU A 527 7.47 33.91 -18.29
CA GLU A 527 8.54 33.15 -18.95
C GLU A 527 9.84 33.98 -19.00
N ILE A 528 10.97 33.33 -18.68
CA ILE A 528 12.30 33.93 -18.81
C ILE A 528 13.19 32.97 -19.59
N LYS A 529 13.84 33.49 -20.64
CA LYS A 529 14.84 32.75 -21.41
C LYS A 529 16.22 32.94 -20.80
N HIS A 530 16.88 31.86 -20.44
CA HIS A 530 18.24 31.88 -19.91
C HIS A 530 19.02 30.66 -20.42
N GLY A 531 20.24 30.89 -20.93
CA GLY A 531 21.09 29.80 -21.43
C GLY A 531 20.46 28.97 -22.57
N GLY A 532 19.60 29.57 -23.39
CA GLY A 532 18.89 28.86 -24.47
C GLY A 532 17.65 28.06 -24.03
N VAL A 533 17.38 27.96 -22.72
CA VAL A 533 16.20 27.30 -22.17
C VAL A 533 15.14 28.35 -21.82
N ASN A 534 13.88 28.06 -22.15
CA ASN A 534 12.75 28.89 -21.74
C ASN A 534 12.14 28.33 -20.46
N TYR A 535 12.27 29.05 -19.35
CA TYR A 535 11.70 28.63 -18.07
C TYR A 535 10.39 29.36 -17.80
N VAL A 536 9.38 28.59 -17.39
CA VAL A 536 8.08 29.10 -16.96
C VAL A 536 8.08 29.21 -15.44
N PHE A 537 8.11 30.44 -14.90
CA PHE A 537 8.10 30.71 -13.46
C PHE A 537 6.72 30.50 -12.83
N SER A 538 5.67 30.61 -13.64
CA SER A 538 4.28 30.47 -13.23
C SER A 538 3.66 29.10 -13.57
N ASP A 539 4.47 28.08 -13.82
CA ASP A 539 3.97 26.77 -14.28
C ASP A 539 3.01 26.16 -13.25
N GLY A 540 1.75 26.03 -13.64
CA GLY A 540 0.72 25.40 -12.81
C GLY A 540 0.06 26.30 -11.77
N ILE A 541 0.32 27.61 -11.74
CA ILE A 541 -0.31 28.53 -10.77
C ILE A 541 -1.08 29.68 -11.44
N GLY A 542 -2.23 30.03 -10.86
CA GLY A 542 -3.06 31.18 -11.23
C GLY A 542 -3.46 32.00 -10.00
N LYS A 543 -4.45 32.88 -10.18
CA LYS A 543 -4.93 33.79 -9.13
C LYS A 543 -6.41 33.59 -8.85
N ILE A 544 -6.82 33.84 -7.61
CA ILE A 544 -8.21 33.88 -7.16
C ILE A 544 -8.47 35.19 -6.41
N SER A 545 -9.58 35.89 -6.70
CA SER A 545 -9.90 37.11 -5.95
C SER A 545 -10.20 36.81 -4.49
N ALA A 546 -9.84 37.73 -3.59
CA ALA A 546 -10.07 37.57 -2.15
C ALA A 546 -11.55 37.33 -1.80
N GLU A 547 -12.47 38.02 -2.47
CA GLU A 547 -13.91 37.84 -2.25
C GLU A 547 -14.37 36.44 -2.65
N PHE A 548 -13.91 35.94 -3.81
CA PHE A 548 -14.29 34.61 -4.28
C PHE A 548 -13.64 33.50 -3.46
N ALA A 549 -12.37 33.66 -3.07
CA ALA A 549 -11.66 32.73 -2.18
C ALA A 549 -12.39 32.52 -0.85
N ARG A 550 -12.97 33.58 -0.27
CA ARG A 550 -13.79 33.48 0.95
C ARG A 550 -15.03 32.61 0.72
N LYS A 551 -15.72 32.76 -0.42
CA LYS A 551 -16.89 31.94 -0.76
C LYS A 551 -16.52 30.47 -0.98
N VAL A 552 -15.37 30.22 -1.63
CA VAL A 552 -14.79 28.88 -1.81
C VAL A 552 -14.44 28.24 -0.47
N ALA A 553 -13.77 28.97 0.43
CA ALA A 553 -13.39 28.49 1.76
C ALA A 553 -14.59 28.07 2.62
N LEU A 554 -15.69 28.82 2.56
CA LEU A 554 -16.94 28.46 3.25
C LEU A 554 -17.51 27.14 2.74
N LYS A 555 -17.44 26.87 1.42
CA LYS A 555 -17.88 25.59 0.83
C LYS A 555 -16.94 24.43 1.18
N CYS A 556 -15.66 24.69 1.41
CA CYS A 556 -14.71 23.70 1.89
C CYS A 556 -14.77 23.44 3.40
N ASN A 557 -15.79 23.97 4.11
CA ASN A 557 -15.93 23.88 5.57
C ASN A 557 -14.71 24.41 6.36
N CYS A 558 -13.96 25.36 5.79
CA CYS A 558 -12.86 26.02 6.48
C CYS A 558 -13.42 26.96 7.55
N LYS A 559 -13.51 26.47 8.80
CA LYS A 559 -13.95 27.26 9.96
C LYS A 559 -12.81 28.18 10.41
N GLY A 560 -12.89 29.48 10.08
CA GLY A 560 -11.90 30.47 10.51
C GLY A 560 -11.42 31.38 9.37
N GLN A 561 -10.09 31.51 9.26
CA GLN A 561 -9.45 32.36 8.25
C GLN A 561 -9.47 31.68 6.86
N THR A 562 -9.69 32.48 5.81
CA THR A 562 -9.63 32.02 4.42
C THR A 562 -8.20 31.53 4.09
N PRO A 563 -8.03 30.30 3.56
CA PRO A 563 -6.74 29.82 3.05
C PRO A 563 -6.18 30.73 1.95
N SER A 564 -4.88 30.95 1.94
CA SER A 564 -4.20 31.80 0.94
C SER A 564 -4.06 31.15 -0.44
N ALA A 565 -4.11 29.82 -0.54
CA ALA A 565 -4.02 29.10 -1.80
C ALA A 565 -4.89 27.84 -1.85
N PHE A 566 -5.36 27.50 -3.04
CA PHE A 566 -6.22 26.33 -3.30
C PHE A 566 -5.65 25.53 -4.47
N GLN A 567 -5.47 24.23 -4.30
CA GLN A 567 -5.24 23.32 -5.41
C GLN A 567 -6.58 22.97 -6.06
N ILE A 568 -6.72 23.28 -7.35
CA ILE A 568 -7.99 23.23 -8.05
C ILE A 568 -8.00 22.27 -9.25
N ARG A 569 -9.21 21.86 -9.62
CA ARG A 569 -9.56 21.38 -10.96
C ARG A 569 -10.74 22.23 -11.45
N TYR A 570 -10.62 22.74 -12.66
CA TYR A 570 -11.68 23.53 -13.28
C TYR A 570 -11.63 23.31 -14.80
N ALA A 571 -12.70 22.79 -15.39
CA ALA A 571 -12.66 22.33 -16.79
C ALA A 571 -11.49 21.37 -17.04
N GLY A 572 -10.57 21.72 -17.94
CA GLY A 572 -9.29 21.00 -18.13
C GLY A 572 -8.09 21.72 -17.53
N TYR A 573 -8.31 22.73 -16.69
CA TYR A 573 -7.27 23.41 -15.93
C TYR A 573 -6.94 22.63 -14.64
N LYS A 574 -5.64 22.37 -14.44
CA LYS A 574 -5.06 21.78 -13.23
C LYS A 574 -4.00 22.73 -12.70
N GLY A 575 -4.06 23.04 -11.40
CA GLY A 575 -3.03 23.85 -10.76
C GLY A 575 -3.39 24.33 -9.37
N VAL A 576 -2.64 25.32 -8.89
CA VAL A 576 -2.94 26.11 -7.69
C VAL A 576 -3.50 27.47 -8.10
N VAL A 577 -4.41 28.04 -7.31
CA VAL A 577 -4.76 29.45 -7.39
C VAL A 577 -4.49 30.11 -6.03
N ALA A 578 -3.71 31.18 -6.05
CA ALA A 578 -3.35 31.96 -4.87
C ALA A 578 -4.20 33.24 -4.78
N ILE A 579 -4.51 33.68 -3.56
CA ILE A 579 -5.28 34.91 -3.34
C ILE A 579 -4.49 36.10 -3.92
N ASP A 580 -5.14 36.85 -4.80
CA ASP A 580 -4.70 38.18 -5.19
C ASP A 580 -5.68 39.21 -4.60
N PRO A 581 -5.28 39.98 -3.56
CA PRO A 581 -6.13 40.98 -2.95
C PRO A 581 -6.55 42.11 -3.89
N THR A 582 -5.83 42.29 -5.00
CA THR A 582 -6.07 43.36 -5.98
C THR A 582 -6.97 42.94 -7.14
N SER A 583 -7.23 41.65 -7.31
CA SER A 583 -8.04 41.12 -8.41
C SER A 583 -9.54 41.20 -8.14
N PHE A 584 -10.30 41.66 -9.13
CA PHE A 584 -11.77 41.62 -9.15
C PHE A 584 -12.33 40.43 -9.92
N VAL A 585 -11.50 39.74 -10.71
CA VAL A 585 -11.91 38.56 -11.49
C VAL A 585 -11.89 37.32 -10.59
N LYS A 586 -12.89 36.45 -10.70
CA LYS A 586 -13.00 35.29 -9.80
C LYS A 586 -11.78 34.38 -9.92
N LEU A 587 -11.36 34.07 -11.15
CA LEU A 587 -10.18 33.24 -11.43
C LEU A 587 -9.37 33.83 -12.58
N SER A 588 -8.06 33.95 -12.39
CA SER A 588 -7.10 34.29 -13.45
C SER A 588 -6.23 33.06 -13.71
N LEU A 589 -6.40 32.42 -14.88
CA LEU A 589 -5.77 31.15 -15.21
C LEU A 589 -4.70 31.31 -16.29
N ARG A 590 -3.70 30.42 -16.29
CA ARG A 590 -2.58 30.45 -17.24
C ARG A 590 -2.62 29.30 -18.24
N LYS A 591 -1.89 29.44 -19.35
CA LYS A 591 -1.85 28.41 -20.41
C LYS A 591 -1.18 27.13 -19.91
N SER A 592 -0.13 27.24 -19.11
CA SER A 592 0.54 26.12 -18.43
C SER A 592 -0.42 25.25 -17.61
N MET A 593 -1.50 25.83 -17.07
CA MET A 593 -2.50 25.10 -16.29
C MET A 593 -3.48 24.30 -17.17
N SER A 594 -3.70 24.68 -18.43
CA SER A 594 -4.65 24.04 -19.34
C SER A 594 -4.09 22.72 -19.89
N LYS A 595 -4.66 21.59 -19.49
CA LYS A 595 -4.16 20.25 -19.86
C LYS A 595 -4.99 19.55 -20.94
N TYR A 596 -6.26 19.91 -21.09
CA TYR A 596 -7.19 19.43 -22.13
C TYR A 596 -8.39 20.37 -22.23
N GLU A 597 -9.20 20.23 -23.28
CA GLU A 597 -10.41 21.05 -23.45
C GLU A 597 -11.61 20.41 -22.74
N SER A 598 -12.37 21.21 -22.00
CA SER A 598 -13.62 20.77 -21.36
C SER A 598 -14.62 21.93 -21.26
N LYS A 599 -15.92 21.58 -21.26
CA LYS A 599 -17.04 22.53 -21.09
C LYS A 599 -17.49 22.67 -19.64
N ASN A 600 -16.92 21.89 -18.72
CA ASN A 600 -17.30 21.93 -17.30
C ASN A 600 -16.97 23.30 -16.68
N THR A 601 -17.92 23.86 -15.92
CA THR A 601 -17.80 25.16 -15.22
C THR A 601 -17.76 25.01 -13.70
N LYS A 602 -17.74 23.78 -13.18
CA LYS A 602 -17.63 23.49 -11.74
C LYS A 602 -16.18 23.66 -11.28
N LEU A 603 -15.99 24.36 -10.16
CA LEU A 603 -14.70 24.47 -9.49
C LEU A 603 -14.59 23.42 -8.38
N ASP A 604 -13.60 22.55 -8.53
CA ASP A 604 -13.26 21.51 -7.57
C ASP A 604 -11.99 21.87 -6.81
N VAL A 605 -12.05 21.81 -5.48
CA VAL A 605 -10.88 22.00 -4.60
C VAL A 605 -10.42 20.64 -4.08
N LEU A 606 -9.13 20.35 -4.27
CA LEU A 606 -8.50 19.10 -3.84
C LEU A 606 -7.76 19.29 -2.51
N ALA A 607 -7.12 20.44 -2.34
CA ALA A 607 -6.38 20.82 -1.15
C ALA A 607 -6.33 22.34 -1.05
N PHE A 608 -5.96 22.83 0.12
CA PHE A 608 -5.74 24.26 0.38
C PHE A 608 -4.58 24.45 1.35
N SER A 609 -3.99 25.64 1.36
CA SER A 609 -2.92 26.02 2.29
C SER A 609 -3.41 25.90 3.73
N LYS A 610 -2.65 25.17 4.55
CA LYS A 610 -2.93 24.94 5.98
C LYS A 610 -1.65 24.52 6.69
N PHE A 611 -1.64 24.57 8.00
CA PHE A 611 -0.58 23.95 8.80
C PHE A 611 -0.37 22.48 8.38
N GLN A 612 0.85 22.15 7.95
CA GLN A 612 1.28 20.77 7.77
C GLN A 612 2.63 20.54 8.48
N PRO A 613 2.71 19.53 9.36
CA PRO A 613 3.92 19.23 10.10
C PRO A 613 5.07 18.79 9.17
N CYS A 614 6.28 19.20 9.53
CA CYS A 614 7.48 18.90 8.76
C CYS A 614 8.19 17.67 9.32
N PHE A 615 8.64 16.78 8.42
CA PHE A 615 9.40 15.60 8.81
C PHE A 615 10.62 15.42 7.91
N LEU A 616 11.74 15.07 8.51
CA LEU A 616 12.83 14.43 7.77
C LEU A 616 12.40 13.02 7.35
N ASN A 617 13.03 12.54 6.28
CA ASN A 617 12.90 11.17 5.80
C ASN A 617 14.28 10.69 5.36
N ARG A 618 14.41 9.39 5.03
CA ARG A 618 15.70 8.81 4.60
C ARG A 618 16.36 9.54 3.43
N GLN A 619 15.59 10.03 2.45
CA GLN A 619 16.14 10.75 1.30
C GLN A 619 16.75 12.09 1.73
N LEU A 620 15.98 12.91 2.45
CA LEU A 620 16.45 14.21 2.95
C LEU A 620 17.65 14.06 3.88
N ILE A 621 17.66 13.07 4.78
CA ILE A 621 18.80 12.80 5.67
C ILE A 621 20.05 12.48 4.85
N THR A 622 19.92 11.60 3.85
CA THR A 622 21.03 11.21 2.97
C THR A 622 21.60 12.41 2.22
N LEU A 623 20.74 13.26 1.65
CA LEU A 623 21.17 14.44 0.90
C LEU A 623 21.79 15.50 1.81
N LEU A 624 21.18 15.79 2.97
CA LEU A 624 21.72 16.77 3.92
C LEU A 624 23.07 16.31 4.50
N SER A 625 23.22 15.03 4.82
CA SER A 625 24.51 14.43 5.23
C SER A 625 25.56 14.59 4.12
N THR A 626 25.19 14.29 2.87
CA THR A 626 26.06 14.48 1.68
C THR A 626 26.49 15.94 1.50
N LEU A 627 25.62 16.90 1.80
CA LEU A 627 25.92 18.34 1.74
C LEU A 627 26.68 18.86 2.97
N GLY A 628 27.05 17.98 3.91
CA GLY A 628 27.94 18.28 5.04
C GLY A 628 27.25 18.55 6.39
N VAL A 629 25.94 18.34 6.50
CA VAL A 629 25.27 18.32 7.82
C VAL A 629 25.78 17.11 8.60
N GLN A 630 26.26 17.33 9.82
CA GLN A 630 26.91 16.28 10.61
C GLN A 630 25.90 15.22 11.08
N ASP A 631 26.24 13.94 10.97
CA ASP A 631 25.32 12.83 11.26
C ASP A 631 24.77 12.85 12.70
N TYR A 632 25.56 13.33 13.66
CA TYR A 632 25.13 13.46 15.06
C TYR A 632 23.91 14.39 15.22
N VAL A 633 23.69 15.33 14.29
CA VAL A 633 22.51 16.21 14.29
C VAL A 633 21.26 15.37 14.07
N PHE A 634 21.26 14.46 13.09
CA PHE A 634 20.10 13.60 12.83
C PHE A 634 19.84 12.65 13.99
N GLU A 635 20.89 12.09 14.59
CA GLU A 635 20.76 11.26 15.80
C GLU A 635 20.18 12.05 16.98
N LYS A 636 20.62 13.30 17.17
CA LYS A 636 20.09 14.21 18.19
C LYS A 636 18.59 14.45 17.96
N LYS A 637 18.18 14.83 16.74
CA LYS A 637 16.75 15.04 16.40
C LYS A 637 15.94 13.75 16.58
N GLN A 638 16.49 12.59 16.25
CA GLN A 638 15.84 11.30 16.48
C GLN A 638 15.66 11.03 17.98
N ARG A 639 16.68 11.25 18.81
CA ARG A 639 16.59 11.12 20.28
C ARG A 639 15.54 12.08 20.86
N GLU A 640 15.49 13.32 20.38
CA GLU A 640 14.47 14.30 20.77
C GLU A 640 13.06 13.82 20.41
N ALA A 641 12.86 13.29 19.20
CA ALA A 641 11.58 12.73 18.78
C ALA A 641 11.15 11.54 19.65
N VAL A 642 12.07 10.64 20.01
CA VAL A 642 11.76 9.51 20.92
C VAL A 642 11.36 10.03 22.30
N LYS A 643 12.09 11.01 22.86
CA LYS A 643 11.73 11.63 24.15
C LYS A 643 10.34 12.28 24.12
N GLN A 644 9.99 12.96 23.03
CA GLN A 644 8.65 13.52 22.85
C GLN A 644 7.58 12.43 22.82
N LEU A 645 7.84 11.31 22.13
CA LEU A 645 6.91 10.18 22.09
C LEU A 645 6.75 9.48 23.44
N ASP A 646 7.81 9.42 24.26
CA ASP A 646 7.73 8.89 25.63
C ASP A 646 6.90 9.79 26.54
N ALA A 647 7.07 11.11 26.41
CA ALA A 647 6.35 12.09 27.24
C ALA A 647 4.83 12.05 27.02
N ILE A 648 4.34 11.63 25.84
CA ILE A 648 2.91 11.44 25.55
C ILE A 648 2.22 10.51 26.56
N LEU A 649 2.95 9.54 27.10
CA LEU A 649 2.38 8.54 28.01
C LEU A 649 2.17 9.04 29.44
N THR A 650 2.73 10.21 29.78
CA THR A 650 2.73 10.72 31.16
C THR A 650 2.26 12.17 31.26
N ASP A 651 2.52 12.99 30.24
CA ASP A 651 2.19 14.42 30.22
C ASP A 651 0.90 14.65 29.40
N PRO A 652 -0.22 15.07 30.04
CA PRO A 652 -1.47 15.35 29.35
C PRO A 652 -1.33 16.38 28.21
N LEU A 653 -0.46 17.39 28.35
CA LEU A 653 -0.27 18.42 27.34
C LEU A 653 0.44 17.84 26.11
N ARG A 654 1.47 17.02 26.32
CA ARG A 654 2.16 16.33 25.22
C ARG A 654 1.27 15.32 24.54
N ALA A 655 0.42 14.62 25.30
CA ALA A 655 -0.59 13.74 24.74
C ALA A 655 -1.54 14.53 23.83
N GLN A 656 -2.02 15.68 24.28
CA GLN A 656 -2.91 16.54 23.49
C GLN A 656 -2.23 17.08 22.22
N GLU A 657 -0.99 17.58 22.31
CA GLU A 657 -0.18 18.00 21.15
C GLU A 657 -0.01 16.85 20.13
N ALA A 658 0.22 15.63 20.61
CA ALA A 658 0.37 14.48 19.74
C ALA A 658 -0.94 14.07 19.07
N LEU A 659 -2.06 14.11 19.79
CA LEU A 659 -3.40 13.89 19.22
C LEU A 659 -3.79 14.99 18.23
N ASP A 660 -3.28 16.22 18.37
CA ASP A 660 -3.45 17.29 17.38
C ASP A 660 -2.69 17.02 16.07
N LEU A 661 -1.59 16.27 16.13
CA LEU A 661 -0.83 15.83 14.96
C LEU A 661 -1.43 14.58 14.29
N MET A 662 -2.42 13.94 14.91
CA MET A 662 -3.13 12.81 14.33
C MET A 662 -4.13 13.25 13.27
N SER A 663 -4.51 12.31 12.39
CA SER A 663 -5.64 12.49 11.52
C SER A 663 -6.89 12.81 12.36
N PRO A 664 -7.62 13.90 12.07
CA PRO A 664 -8.86 14.19 12.77
C PRO A 664 -9.86 13.05 12.53
N GLY A 665 -10.58 12.67 13.58
CA GLY A 665 -11.54 11.57 13.55
C GLY A 665 -12.20 11.40 14.90
N GLU A 666 -13.31 10.67 14.95
CA GLU A 666 -14.11 10.48 16.17
C GLU A 666 -13.27 9.90 17.31
N ASN A 667 -12.48 8.85 17.03
CA ASN A 667 -11.57 8.26 18.03
C ASN A 667 -10.59 9.29 18.60
N THR A 668 -9.98 10.12 17.74
CA THR A 668 -9.05 11.17 18.18
C THR A 668 -9.77 12.24 19.02
N ASN A 669 -11.00 12.60 18.65
CA ASN A 669 -11.81 13.58 19.40
C ASN A 669 -12.19 13.05 20.78
N VAL A 670 -12.62 11.79 20.88
CA VAL A 670 -12.94 11.13 22.15
C VAL A 670 -11.71 11.12 23.06
N LEU A 671 -10.52 10.78 22.55
CA LEU A 671 -9.28 10.81 23.35
C LEU A 671 -8.93 12.22 23.83
N LYS A 672 -9.16 13.25 23.00
CA LYS A 672 -8.98 14.65 23.41
C LYS A 672 -9.99 15.07 24.48
N GLU A 673 -11.25 14.68 24.35
CA GLU A 673 -12.29 14.96 25.35
C GLU A 673 -11.98 14.29 26.69
N ILE A 674 -11.48 13.05 26.67
CA ILE A 674 -11.02 12.36 27.89
C ILE A 674 -9.90 13.16 28.57
N LEU A 675 -8.89 13.63 27.83
CA LEU A 675 -7.84 14.49 28.38
C LEU A 675 -8.39 15.82 28.92
N MET A 676 -9.31 16.46 28.18
CA MET A 676 -9.95 17.73 28.59
C MET A 676 -10.78 17.59 29.88
N CYS A 677 -11.32 16.40 30.14
CA CYS A 677 -12.00 16.08 31.40
C CYS A 677 -11.02 15.87 32.58
N GLY A 678 -9.71 16.01 32.38
CA GLY A 678 -8.69 15.92 33.43
C GLY A 678 -8.17 14.51 33.69
N TYR A 679 -8.54 13.51 32.87
CA TYR A 679 -7.96 12.18 32.98
C TYR A 679 -6.49 12.20 32.57
N LYS A 680 -5.65 11.49 33.34
CA LYS A 680 -4.22 11.38 33.03
C LYS A 680 -3.95 10.25 32.04
N PRO A 681 -2.98 10.43 31.11
CA PRO A 681 -2.55 9.42 30.15
C PRO A 681 -2.26 8.03 30.73
N ASP A 682 -1.71 7.96 31.95
CA ASP A 682 -1.27 6.73 32.60
C ASP A 682 -2.32 6.13 33.55
N SER A 683 -3.40 6.87 33.83
CA SER A 683 -4.38 6.50 34.86
C SER A 683 -5.65 5.87 34.27
N GLU A 684 -6.08 6.29 33.08
CA GLU A 684 -7.26 5.73 32.41
C GLU A 684 -6.82 4.61 31.43
N PRO A 685 -7.23 3.34 31.65
CA PRO A 685 -6.73 2.21 30.87
C PRO A 685 -6.94 2.32 29.36
N PHE A 686 -8.08 2.83 28.90
CA PHE A 686 -8.37 2.95 27.48
C PHE A 686 -7.49 4.01 26.81
N LEU A 687 -7.39 5.20 27.40
CA LEU A 687 -6.49 6.27 26.97
C LEU A 687 -5.03 5.80 26.94
N SER A 688 -4.56 5.15 28.01
CA SER A 688 -3.20 4.62 28.10
C SER A 688 -2.89 3.63 26.98
N MET A 689 -3.79 2.66 26.75
CA MET A 689 -3.65 1.69 25.66
C MET A 689 -3.61 2.36 24.29
N MET A 690 -4.48 3.34 24.05
CA MET A 690 -4.54 4.07 22.78
C MET A 690 -3.28 4.91 22.54
N LEU A 691 -2.77 5.61 23.56
CA LEU A 691 -1.53 6.39 23.48
C LEU A 691 -0.28 5.49 23.32
N GLN A 692 -0.24 4.34 23.99
CA GLN A 692 0.83 3.34 23.79
C GLN A 692 0.82 2.78 22.36
N THR A 693 -0.35 2.49 21.82
CA THR A 693 -0.51 2.05 20.42
C THR A 693 -0.06 3.13 19.45
N PHE A 694 -0.45 4.38 19.70
CA PHE A 694 0.02 5.54 18.92
C PHE A 694 1.54 5.67 18.96
N ARG A 695 2.14 5.61 20.15
CA ARG A 695 3.60 5.64 20.33
C ARG A 695 4.28 4.51 19.57
N ALA A 696 3.79 3.28 19.70
CA ALA A 696 4.33 2.12 18.99
C ALA A 696 4.29 2.31 17.46
N SER A 697 3.18 2.83 16.93
CA SER A 697 3.04 3.17 15.51
C SER A 697 4.06 4.22 15.06
N LYS A 698 4.28 5.29 15.84
CA LYS A 698 5.25 6.34 15.50
C LYS A 698 6.70 5.88 15.65
N LEU A 699 7.01 5.05 16.63
CA LEU A 699 8.33 4.40 16.73
C LEU A 699 8.58 3.46 15.55
N LEU A 700 7.56 2.75 15.07
CA LEU A 700 7.67 1.93 13.87
C LEU A 700 7.95 2.79 12.63
N GLU A 701 7.28 3.93 12.46
CA GLU A 701 7.57 4.89 11.38
C GLU A 701 9.00 5.46 11.48
N LEU A 702 9.48 5.79 12.69
CA LEU A 702 10.87 6.22 12.91
C LEU A 702 11.86 5.13 12.50
N ARG A 703 11.65 3.88 12.94
CA ARG A 703 12.51 2.73 12.61
C ARG A 703 12.52 2.42 11.11
N THR A 704 11.35 2.38 10.49
CA THR A 704 11.17 1.89 9.11
C THR A 704 11.31 2.97 8.04
N LYS A 705 11.07 4.25 8.38
CA LYS A 705 11.04 5.36 7.41
C LYS A 705 11.93 6.55 7.81
N ALA A 706 12.54 6.52 9.00
CA ALA A 706 13.28 7.66 9.57
C ALA A 706 12.45 8.95 9.56
N ARG A 707 11.14 8.84 9.85
CA ARG A 707 10.20 9.96 9.83
C ARG A 707 10.35 10.84 11.08
N ILE A 708 11.37 11.69 11.12
CA ILE A 708 11.71 12.51 12.28
C ILE A 708 11.01 13.86 12.20
N PHE A 709 10.20 14.21 13.21
CA PHE A 709 9.48 15.48 13.27
C PHE A 709 10.43 16.66 13.51
N ILE A 710 10.25 17.75 12.75
CA ILE A 710 11.05 18.98 12.87
C ILE A 710 10.13 20.16 13.26
N PRO A 711 10.22 20.68 14.51
CA PRO A 711 9.38 21.79 14.97
C PRO A 711 9.61 23.09 14.19
N ASN A 712 10.87 23.37 13.83
CA ASN A 712 11.32 24.56 13.08
C ASN A 712 11.25 24.32 11.57
N GLY A 713 10.09 23.89 11.12
CA GLY A 713 9.82 23.69 9.70
C GLY A 713 8.36 23.38 9.44
N ARG A 714 7.94 23.53 8.19
CA ARG A 714 6.60 23.16 7.72
C ARG A 714 6.70 22.49 6.36
N ALA A 715 5.74 21.63 6.08
CA ALA A 715 5.44 21.23 4.72
C ALA A 715 4.48 22.28 4.13
N MET A 716 4.84 22.96 3.05
CA MET A 716 4.11 24.14 2.55
C MET A 716 3.80 24.02 1.07
N MET A 717 2.60 24.45 0.67
CA MET A 717 2.24 24.57 -0.74
C MET A 717 3.09 25.66 -1.41
N GLY A 718 3.62 25.39 -2.60
CA GLY A 718 4.32 26.38 -3.40
C GLY A 718 3.38 27.44 -3.97
N CYS A 719 3.79 28.70 -3.91
CA CYS A 719 3.09 29.85 -4.48
C CYS A 719 4.06 30.78 -5.22
N LEU A 720 3.52 31.70 -6.02
CA LEU A 720 4.28 32.67 -6.80
C LEU A 720 4.05 34.08 -6.27
N ASP A 721 5.11 34.87 -6.22
CA ASP A 721 5.05 36.30 -5.91
C ASP A 721 4.53 37.09 -7.13
N GLU A 722 3.22 37.31 -7.17
CA GLU A 722 2.57 38.15 -8.19
C GLU A 722 2.90 39.65 -8.03
N THR A 723 3.43 40.08 -6.88
CA THR A 723 3.80 41.49 -6.62
C THR A 723 5.15 41.87 -7.23
N ARG A 724 5.95 40.88 -7.65
CA ARG A 724 7.30 41.05 -8.22
C ARG A 724 8.27 41.75 -7.25
N THR A 725 8.09 41.56 -5.95
CA THR A 725 8.92 42.18 -4.91
C THR A 725 10.12 41.33 -4.54
N LEU A 726 9.99 40.00 -4.52
CA LEU A 726 11.08 39.09 -4.18
C LEU A 726 12.16 39.07 -5.27
N GLU A 727 13.43 39.05 -4.85
CA GLU A 727 14.57 38.83 -5.73
C GLU A 727 14.92 37.34 -5.87
N TYR A 728 15.72 36.99 -6.87
CA TYR A 728 16.19 35.62 -7.04
C TYR A 728 17.04 35.18 -5.84
N GLY A 729 16.76 34.00 -5.29
CA GLY A 729 17.33 33.49 -4.04
C GLY A 729 16.53 33.86 -2.78
N GLU A 730 15.51 34.71 -2.90
CA GLU A 730 14.63 35.09 -1.79
C GLU A 730 13.28 34.38 -1.85
N VAL A 731 12.69 34.15 -0.69
CA VAL A 731 11.33 33.60 -0.55
C VAL A 731 10.58 34.32 0.57
N PHE A 732 9.26 34.29 0.54
CA PHE A 732 8.43 34.73 1.65
C PHE A 732 7.74 33.54 2.33
N VAL A 733 7.83 33.48 3.66
CA VAL A 733 7.28 32.39 4.47
C VAL A 733 6.62 32.99 5.71
N GLN A 734 5.30 32.81 5.82
CA GLN A 734 4.51 33.15 6.99
C GLN A 734 3.62 31.95 7.35
N TYR A 735 3.52 31.64 8.64
CA TYR A 735 2.80 30.46 9.11
C TYR A 735 1.87 30.79 10.27
N SER A 736 0.79 30.01 10.38
CA SER A 736 -0.16 30.09 11.48
C SER A 736 0.38 29.40 12.74
N CYS A 737 0.13 30.00 13.91
CA CYS A 737 0.35 29.36 15.21
C CYS A 737 -0.89 28.55 15.59
N ASN A 738 -0.71 27.33 16.11
CA ASN A 738 -1.84 26.50 16.54
C ASN A 738 -2.61 27.20 17.68
N ARG A 739 -3.89 27.53 17.45
CA ARG A 739 -4.76 28.20 18.44
C ARG A 739 -5.02 27.39 19.71
N HIS A 740 -4.75 26.08 19.70
CA HIS A 740 -5.01 25.20 20.85
C HIS A 740 -3.81 24.99 21.79
N GLY A 741 -2.63 25.53 21.44
CA GLY A 741 -1.41 25.42 22.27
C GLY A 741 -1.18 26.57 23.25
N GLN A 742 -2.08 27.57 23.32
CA GLN A 742 -1.91 28.75 24.19
C GLN A 742 -2.62 28.62 25.54
N LEU A 743 -2.42 27.52 26.28
CA LEU A 743 -2.84 27.51 27.67
C LEU A 743 -1.71 27.85 28.67
N TYR A 744 -0.43 27.52 28.42
CA TYR A 744 0.60 27.74 29.45
C TYR A 744 2.04 27.97 28.95
N ASN A 745 2.26 28.82 27.94
CA ASN A 745 3.62 29.32 27.69
C ASN A 745 3.80 30.71 28.31
N ASP A 746 3.85 30.73 29.63
CA ASP A 746 4.14 31.88 30.47
C ASP A 746 5.65 32.18 30.45
N PHE A 747 6.22 32.54 29.29
CA PHE A 747 7.56 33.18 29.18
C PHE A 747 7.76 34.02 27.90
N SER A 748 6.69 34.44 27.23
CA SER A 748 6.78 35.48 26.20
C SER A 748 5.69 36.52 26.40
N MET A 749 6.05 37.65 27.01
CA MET A 749 5.21 38.84 27.09
C MET A 749 4.85 39.33 25.69
N CYS A 750 3.66 38.97 25.20
CA CYS A 750 2.91 39.70 24.17
C CYS A 750 1.41 39.49 24.41
N ARG A 751 0.87 40.10 25.48
CA ARG A 751 -0.55 40.47 25.51
C ARG A 751 -0.73 41.66 24.58
N GLY A 752 -1.05 41.38 23.32
CA GLY A 752 -1.40 42.36 22.32
C GLY A 752 -2.37 41.76 21.33
N SER A 753 -3.41 42.51 20.98
CA SER A 753 -4.51 42.18 20.05
C SER A 753 -4.04 42.01 18.57
N GLY A 754 -2.92 41.32 18.32
CA GLY A 754 -2.31 41.13 17.00
C GLY A 754 -2.32 39.67 16.54
N SER A 755 -2.54 39.46 15.24
CA SER A 755 -2.73 38.16 14.58
C SER A 755 -1.76 37.03 14.98
N ASP A 756 -2.29 35.82 15.19
CA ASP A 756 -1.60 34.54 15.52
C ASP A 756 -0.59 34.02 14.44
N GLN A 757 0.05 34.90 13.66
CA GLN A 757 0.87 34.56 12.50
C GLN A 757 2.31 35.01 12.71
N LYS A 758 3.27 34.19 12.27
CA LYS A 758 4.71 34.49 12.39
C LYS A 758 5.37 34.47 11.02
N VAL A 759 6.21 35.48 10.76
CA VAL A 759 7.02 35.59 9.54
C VAL A 759 8.41 35.04 9.83
N VAL A 760 8.91 34.18 8.95
CA VAL A 760 10.28 33.64 9.02
C VAL A 760 11.23 34.60 8.33
N VAL A 761 12.39 34.87 8.94
CA VAL A 761 13.46 35.68 8.36
C VAL A 761 14.79 34.97 8.54
N GLY A 762 15.60 34.95 7.49
CA GLY A 762 16.94 34.33 7.50
C GLY A 762 17.09 33.18 6.51
N LYS A 763 18.17 32.41 6.62
CA LYS A 763 18.43 31.27 5.74
C LYS A 763 17.51 30.11 6.07
N ILE A 764 16.94 29.49 5.03
CA ILE A 764 16.07 28.33 5.14
C ILE A 764 16.47 27.26 4.14
N VAL A 765 16.18 26.00 4.46
CA VAL A 765 16.29 24.85 3.57
C VAL A 765 14.95 24.63 2.88
N VAL A 766 14.96 24.56 1.55
CA VAL A 766 13.80 24.21 0.73
C VAL A 766 14.12 22.99 -0.11
N ALA A 767 13.24 22.00 -0.09
CA ALA A 767 13.36 20.80 -0.93
C ALA A 767 11.97 20.26 -1.28
N LYS A 768 11.87 19.48 -2.36
CA LYS A 768 10.63 18.79 -2.75
C LYS A 768 10.83 17.29 -2.77
N ASN A 769 9.99 16.57 -2.02
CA ASN A 769 10.04 15.10 -1.99
C ASN A 769 9.21 14.49 -3.14
N PRO A 770 9.67 13.40 -3.76
CA PRO A 770 10.99 12.78 -3.58
C PRO A 770 12.11 13.65 -4.16
N CYS A 771 13.26 13.66 -3.49
CA CYS A 771 14.49 14.32 -3.94
C CYS A 771 15.61 13.29 -4.01
N LEU A 772 16.43 13.35 -5.05
CA LEU A 772 17.41 12.30 -5.35
C LEU A 772 18.80 12.86 -5.62
N HIS A 773 18.89 14.10 -6.09
CA HIS A 773 20.15 14.76 -6.38
C HIS A 773 20.49 15.77 -5.27
N PRO A 774 21.76 15.89 -4.82
CA PRO A 774 22.12 16.84 -3.77
C PRO A 774 21.75 18.29 -4.06
N GLY A 775 21.79 18.70 -5.33
CA GLY A 775 21.37 20.03 -5.77
C GLY A 775 19.87 20.33 -5.64
N ASP A 776 19.03 19.33 -5.34
CA ASP A 776 17.57 19.48 -5.15
C ASP A 776 17.23 20.12 -3.81
N VAL A 777 18.18 20.13 -2.88
CA VAL A 777 18.10 20.80 -1.59
C VAL A 777 18.68 22.20 -1.76
N ARG A 778 17.84 23.23 -1.64
CA ARG A 778 18.22 24.62 -1.84
C ARG A 778 18.31 25.35 -0.52
N VAL A 779 19.31 26.21 -0.38
CA VAL A 779 19.37 27.18 0.72
C VAL A 779 18.94 28.54 0.18
N LEU A 780 17.77 29.00 0.61
CA LEU A 780 17.16 30.26 0.20
C LEU A 780 17.10 31.24 1.37
N LYS A 781 16.83 32.51 1.10
CA LYS A 781 16.69 33.55 2.11
C LYS A 781 15.22 33.93 2.29
N ALA A 782 14.66 33.60 3.45
CA ALA A 782 13.35 34.10 3.86
C ALA A 782 13.45 35.60 4.21
N VAL A 783 12.61 36.42 3.58
CA VAL A 783 12.56 37.87 3.78
C VAL A 783 11.15 38.32 4.15
N ASN A 784 11.05 39.37 4.97
CA ASN A 784 9.75 39.94 5.35
C ASN A 784 9.30 40.97 4.30
N VAL A 785 8.19 40.67 3.62
CA VAL A 785 7.60 41.53 2.59
C VAL A 785 6.17 41.88 2.98
N PRO A 786 5.89 43.14 3.39
CA PRO A 786 4.55 43.55 3.82
C PRO A 786 3.45 43.30 2.78
N ALA A 787 3.76 43.46 1.49
CA ALA A 787 2.81 43.20 0.40
C ALA A 787 2.34 41.73 0.34
N LEU A 788 3.10 40.78 0.91
CA LEU A 788 2.83 39.34 0.91
C LEU A 788 2.22 38.83 2.23
N HIS A 789 1.94 39.69 3.22
CA HIS A 789 1.38 39.27 4.53
C HIS A 789 0.03 38.57 4.46
N HIS A 790 -0.67 38.65 3.33
CA HIS A 790 -1.90 37.90 3.06
C HIS A 790 -1.66 36.41 2.75
N MET A 791 -0.41 36.02 2.48
CA MET A 791 0.01 34.67 2.15
C MET A 791 0.44 33.92 3.42
N VAL A 792 -0.32 32.91 3.84
CA VAL A 792 -0.12 32.17 5.09
C VAL A 792 -0.14 30.67 4.81
N ASP A 793 0.75 29.93 5.47
CA ASP A 793 0.91 28.47 5.35
C ASP A 793 1.24 28.01 3.92
N CYS A 794 1.94 28.86 3.17
CA CYS A 794 2.53 28.57 1.87
C CYS A 794 3.93 29.19 1.77
N VAL A 795 4.74 28.68 0.85
CA VAL A 795 6.05 29.27 0.50
C VAL A 795 5.91 30.02 -0.80
N VAL A 796 6.22 31.31 -0.79
CA VAL A 796 6.09 32.18 -1.97
C VAL A 796 7.46 32.34 -2.63
N PHE A 797 7.54 31.93 -3.89
CA PHE A 797 8.74 31.98 -4.72
C PHE A 797 8.77 33.22 -5.61
N PRO A 798 9.97 33.73 -5.95
CA PRO A 798 10.12 34.90 -6.82
C PRO A 798 9.78 34.54 -8.26
N GLN A 799 9.25 35.51 -8.99
CA GLN A 799 9.08 35.43 -10.45
C GLN A 799 10.29 35.97 -11.23
N LYS A 800 11.40 36.29 -10.54
CA LYS A 800 12.65 36.82 -11.09
C LYS A 800 13.76 35.77 -11.01
N GLY A 801 14.73 35.85 -11.92
CA GLY A 801 15.96 35.07 -11.87
C GLY A 801 16.24 34.30 -13.16
N SER A 802 17.28 33.47 -13.12
CA SER A 802 17.70 32.65 -14.26
C SER A 802 16.94 31.33 -14.39
N ARG A 803 16.43 30.78 -13.27
CA ARG A 803 15.72 29.50 -13.21
C ARG A 803 14.70 29.54 -12.05
N PRO A 804 13.49 28.98 -12.17
CA PRO A 804 12.53 28.95 -11.07
C PRO A 804 13.02 28.05 -9.93
N HIS A 805 12.98 28.51 -8.68
CA HIS A 805 13.32 27.68 -7.52
C HIS A 805 12.48 26.39 -7.38
N PRO A 806 11.18 26.37 -7.72
CA PRO A 806 10.43 25.12 -7.90
C PRO A 806 11.15 24.11 -8.79
N ASN A 807 11.58 24.54 -9.98
CA ASN A 807 12.27 23.68 -10.93
C ASN A 807 13.66 23.23 -10.44
N GLU A 808 14.33 24.04 -9.62
CA GLU A 808 15.57 23.66 -8.94
C GLU A 808 15.36 22.57 -7.90
N CYS A 809 14.15 22.48 -7.32
CA CYS A 809 13.79 21.48 -6.31
C CYS A 809 13.14 20.27 -7.00
N SER A 810 13.93 19.31 -7.48
CA SER A 810 13.42 18.07 -8.08
C SER A 810 12.55 18.26 -9.35
N GLY A 811 12.78 19.33 -10.12
CA GLY A 811 12.01 19.63 -11.34
C GLY A 811 10.55 19.95 -11.07
N SER A 812 10.24 20.45 -9.87
CA SER A 812 8.89 20.74 -9.39
C SER A 812 8.25 21.93 -10.12
N ASP A 813 6.93 22.00 -10.05
CA ASP A 813 6.10 23.11 -10.52
C ASP A 813 5.25 23.67 -9.37
N LEU A 814 4.27 24.52 -9.70
CA LEU A 814 3.33 25.10 -8.74
C LEU A 814 1.91 24.55 -8.92
N ASP A 815 1.76 23.30 -9.37
CA ASP A 815 0.44 22.67 -9.63
C ASP A 815 -0.21 21.98 -8.41
N GLY A 816 0.45 22.14 -7.25
CA GLY A 816 0.04 21.66 -5.93
C GLY A 816 1.14 20.91 -5.19
N ASP A 817 2.40 21.01 -5.64
CA ASP A 817 3.55 20.44 -4.95
C ASP A 817 3.73 21.06 -3.55
N ILE A 818 4.11 20.19 -2.61
CA ILE A 818 4.36 20.53 -1.21
C ILE A 818 5.87 20.46 -0.95
N TYR A 819 6.41 21.56 -0.41
CA TYR A 819 7.82 21.75 -0.16
C TYR A 819 8.15 21.53 1.31
N PHE A 820 9.23 20.83 1.58
CA PHE A 820 9.90 20.82 2.87
C PHE A 820 10.55 22.19 3.05
N VAL A 821 10.09 22.97 4.02
CA VAL A 821 10.61 24.30 4.35
C VAL A 821 11.09 24.28 5.80
N CYS A 822 12.40 24.39 6.02
CA CYS A 822 12.99 24.27 7.35
C CYS A 822 13.92 25.43 7.65
N TRP A 823 13.77 26.01 8.85
CA TRP A 823 14.59 27.11 9.36
C TRP A 823 15.35 26.70 10.64
N ASP A 824 15.56 25.39 10.84
CA ASP A 824 16.45 24.88 11.88
C ASP A 824 17.91 25.09 11.45
N HIS A 825 18.65 25.89 12.21
CA HIS A 825 20.04 26.22 11.90
C HIS A 825 20.97 25.00 11.93
N GLU A 826 20.66 23.96 12.69
CA GLU A 826 21.48 22.73 12.72
C GLU A 826 21.32 21.90 11.43
N LEU A 827 20.25 22.12 10.66
CA LEU A 827 19.96 21.41 9.41
C LEU A 827 20.35 22.20 8.16
N LEU A 828 20.89 23.42 8.32
CA LEU A 828 21.41 24.20 7.19
C LEU A 828 22.69 23.53 6.65
N PRO A 829 22.69 23.06 5.38
CA PRO A 829 23.87 22.44 4.82
C PRO A 829 24.97 23.49 4.59
N PRO A 830 26.24 23.17 4.93
CA PRO A 830 27.37 24.07 4.67
C PRO A 830 27.74 24.15 3.19
N GLN A 831 27.42 23.11 2.41
CA GLN A 831 27.70 23.06 0.97
C GLN A 831 26.41 23.16 0.15
N GLN A 832 26.51 23.73 -1.05
CA GLN A 832 25.44 23.76 -2.03
C GLN A 832 25.96 23.25 -3.38
N ILE A 833 25.18 22.38 -4.01
CA ILE A 833 25.47 21.81 -5.33
C ILE A 833 24.50 22.40 -6.34
N GLN A 834 24.92 22.52 -7.59
CA GLN A 834 24.05 23.00 -8.66
C GLN A 834 22.85 22.05 -8.86
N PRO A 835 21.63 22.57 -9.05
CA PRO A 835 20.46 21.74 -9.30
C PRO A 835 20.62 20.88 -10.55
N MET A 836 20.05 19.68 -10.54
CA MET A 836 20.06 18.79 -11.70
C MET A 836 19.34 19.44 -12.89
N ASP A 837 19.72 19.06 -14.11
CA ASP A 837 18.95 19.40 -15.30
C ASP A 837 17.72 18.47 -15.39
N TYR A 838 16.54 19.08 -15.34
CA TYR A 838 15.24 18.39 -15.42
C TYR A 838 14.60 18.49 -16.80
N THR A 839 15.37 18.81 -17.83
CA THR A 839 14.89 18.79 -19.21
C THR A 839 14.39 17.38 -19.56
N PRO A 840 13.09 17.23 -19.85
CA PRO A 840 12.52 15.90 -20.07
C PRO A 840 13.02 15.31 -21.38
N ALA A 841 13.23 14.00 -21.40
CA ALA A 841 13.47 13.27 -22.64
C ALA A 841 12.28 13.39 -23.61
N GLN A 842 12.55 13.29 -24.91
CA GLN A 842 11.50 13.35 -25.92
C GLN A 842 10.50 12.21 -25.72
N SER A 843 9.23 12.56 -25.52
CA SER A 843 8.18 11.56 -25.28
C SER A 843 7.80 10.87 -26.59
N LEU A 844 7.71 9.53 -26.56
CA LEU A 844 7.12 8.73 -27.65
C LEU A 844 5.66 9.18 -27.87
N GLN A 845 5.31 9.47 -29.12
CA GLN A 845 3.95 9.80 -29.53
C GLN A 845 3.44 8.73 -30.49
N LEU A 846 2.18 8.35 -30.35
CA LEU A 846 1.51 7.51 -31.33
C LEU A 846 1.10 8.33 -32.55
N ASP A 847 1.06 7.68 -33.70
CA ASP A 847 0.54 8.22 -34.97
C ASP A 847 -1.01 8.22 -35.02
N HIS A 848 -1.67 7.48 -34.13
CA HIS A 848 -3.12 7.36 -34.00
C HIS A 848 -3.64 7.83 -32.64
N ASP A 849 -4.97 7.88 -32.47
CA ASP A 849 -5.60 8.20 -31.18
C ASP A 849 -5.38 7.08 -30.16
N VAL A 850 -5.09 7.43 -28.90
CA VAL A 850 -4.94 6.44 -27.81
C VAL A 850 -6.29 5.76 -27.56
N THR A 851 -6.32 4.41 -27.66
CA THR A 851 -7.49 3.59 -27.32
C THR A 851 -7.40 3.07 -25.88
N ILE A 852 -8.53 2.63 -25.32
CA ILE A 852 -8.57 2.06 -23.97
C ILE A 852 -7.80 0.76 -23.88
N GLU A 853 -7.83 -0.08 -24.92
CA GLU A 853 -7.05 -1.32 -24.96
C GLU A 853 -5.54 -1.06 -24.90
N VAL A 854 -5.07 -0.01 -25.60
CA VAL A 854 -3.67 0.42 -25.56
C VAL A 854 -3.30 0.96 -24.17
N SER A 855 -4.19 1.75 -23.54
CA SER A 855 -3.99 2.21 -22.16
C SER A 855 -3.92 1.02 -21.19
N GLN A 856 -4.88 0.10 -21.26
CA GLN A 856 -4.94 -1.08 -20.39
C GLN A 856 -3.68 -1.94 -20.47
N CYS A 857 -3.13 -2.16 -21.67
CA CYS A 857 -1.90 -2.94 -21.84
C CYS A 857 -0.64 -2.19 -21.38
N TYR A 858 -0.63 -0.86 -21.50
CA TYR A 858 0.47 -0.03 -21.02
C TYR A 858 0.47 0.11 -19.49
N ASP A 859 -0.72 0.19 -18.90
CA ASP A 859 -0.93 0.43 -17.47
C ASP A 859 -0.90 -0.86 -16.63
N SER A 860 -1.09 -2.03 -17.27
CA SER A 860 -0.89 -3.38 -16.68
C SER A 860 0.57 -3.78 -16.64
#